data_AF-A0A971U468-F1
#
_entry.id   AF-A0A971U468-F1
#
_cell.length_a   1.000
_cell.length_b   1.000
_cell.length_c   1.000
_cell.angle_alpha   90.00
_cell.angle_beta   90.00
_cell.angle_gamma   90.00
#
_symmetry.space_group_name_H-M   'P 1'
#
loop_
_entity.id
_entity.type
_entity.pdbx_description
1 polymer ?
#
loop_
_entity_poly.entity_id
_entity_poly.type
_entity_poly.pdbx_seq_one_letter_code
_entity_poly.pdbx_strand_id
1 'polypeptide(L)'
;MRRRVIMKNGFALICAILMAGTMVAAPKAKVNIVKCDPKAATSFAIFVDNETYNACKAEIEAYREVLQSEGLGTYILYSDWARPEDVKAQIIALSKKKPLLEGMVFIGDIPIARVRQAQFMTTAFKMNENTFPREESSVTSDRYYDDLHLDFEFIGQDENNPRWFYYNLTENGAQKLSPNFYSARMRVPEDFPGDKMEVMKKYLQKVVAAHKEVNPLDHFIFFAGHGYNSDCLNVWRQQPMLFREYFPQAFKKASGNKFYNFRQDNYMKFKLYNEIQRPETDVMMFSEHGAPETQYINGIAPAFTIGENIESLKRTLRNDLRRAVKRNPDKKAEYIKEMTEHYHLDPALFSDEALEAERINDSLAAADINIVLEDIQKLKTGARLTIFNACYNGSFHQTGYVAGYHIFNDGRNVVAQGNTVNVLQDKWADQLIGYLALGIRAGFWQKEVCYLESHMIGDPTFRFTAPEGVDAAEISRTLAHQSYILDGKMKNEGVGGSEYWEDFLNAREPIFRAMAVKKLTELGELRSADLAEIFEKDKSWIVRLQALTAIAPFVDENTLKVVEKGIFDPFEMIRRQSCHYAGKMGAENCKDELIDIVRHSHEVVRTQYAAQGALSLLKHDELPEDIAKNMGYFFNNIPKMMETIKDLNADDLKRESEMRTLRNNPLHWKVDELLEVAGNASQSEYTRLVMIEALGWFDYSVEREKIANTINGWLATQELSPRMKREMIKTVKRLRWE
;
A
#
# COMPACT_ATOMS: atom_id res chain seq x y z
N MET A 1 38.27 -51.99 41.14
CA MET A 1 39.20 -51.12 40.38
C MET A 1 38.35 -50.22 39.48
N ARG A 2 37.95 -49.06 40.00
CA ARG A 2 38.38 -47.71 39.57
C ARG A 2 37.50 -47.09 38.48
N ARG A 3 36.67 -46.14 38.94
CA ARG A 3 36.44 -44.79 38.39
C ARG A 3 36.29 -44.66 36.87
N ARG A 4 35.05 -44.45 36.41
CA ARG A 4 34.63 -43.38 35.47
C ARG A 4 33.14 -43.52 35.14
N VAL A 5 32.32 -43.13 36.11
CA VAL A 5 30.96 -42.65 35.88
C VAL A 5 30.98 -41.22 36.43
N ILE A 6 30.25 -40.30 35.79
CA ILE A 6 30.17 -38.86 36.09
C ILE A 6 31.32 -38.04 35.47
N MET A 7 31.20 -37.74 34.17
CA MET A 7 31.69 -36.50 33.53
C MET A 7 31.39 -36.63 32.02
N LYS A 8 30.16 -36.33 31.61
CA LYS A 8 29.85 -35.97 30.20
C LYS A 8 28.50 -35.27 30.00
N ASN A 9 27.61 -35.28 30.99
CA ASN A 9 26.32 -34.55 30.91
C ASN A 9 26.30 -33.18 31.60
N GLY A 10 27.44 -32.70 32.13
CA GLY A 10 27.54 -31.37 32.74
C GLY A 10 27.96 -30.24 31.80
N PHE A 11 28.66 -30.56 30.69
CA PHE A 11 29.23 -29.53 29.81
C PHE A 11 28.25 -29.05 28.72
N ALA A 12 27.38 -29.94 28.22
CA ALA A 12 26.35 -29.56 27.24
C ALA A 12 25.21 -28.74 27.86
N LEU A 13 24.87 -28.99 29.14
CA LEU A 13 23.85 -28.23 29.85
C LEU A 13 24.35 -26.86 30.32
N ILE A 14 25.65 -26.71 30.60
CA ILE A 14 26.25 -25.41 30.90
C ILE A 14 26.37 -24.56 29.63
N CYS A 15 26.68 -25.14 28.45
CA CYS A 15 26.64 -24.38 27.19
C CYS A 15 25.22 -24.01 26.72
N ALA A 16 24.21 -24.84 27.00
CA ALA A 16 22.81 -24.53 26.66
C ALA A 16 22.17 -23.52 27.64
N ILE A 17 22.59 -23.50 28.91
CA ILE A 17 22.13 -22.51 29.90
C ILE A 17 22.92 -21.19 29.79
N LEU A 18 24.14 -21.19 29.24
CA LEU A 18 24.88 -19.96 28.90
C LEU A 18 24.46 -19.32 27.56
N MET A 19 23.75 -20.03 26.67
CA MET A 19 23.17 -19.45 25.45
C MET A 19 21.70 -19.01 25.60
N ALA A 20 21.04 -19.35 26.70
CA ALA A 20 19.67 -18.89 27.01
C ALA A 20 19.61 -17.69 27.97
N GLY A 21 20.76 -17.08 28.28
CA GLY A 21 20.84 -16.00 29.26
C GLY A 21 22.08 -15.15 29.06
N THR A 22 22.14 -14.40 27.95
CA THR A 22 22.82 -13.11 27.83
C THR A 22 22.44 -12.52 26.46
N MET A 23 21.22 -12.00 26.32
CA MET A 23 21.16 -10.69 25.67
C MET A 23 21.95 -9.78 26.61
N VAL A 24 23.25 -9.65 26.38
CA VAL A 24 23.96 -8.47 26.84
C VAL A 24 23.19 -7.34 26.19
N ALA A 25 22.31 -6.70 26.97
CA ALA A 25 21.72 -5.45 26.55
C ALA A 25 22.91 -4.58 26.16
N ALA A 26 23.09 -4.36 24.85
CA ALA A 26 23.99 -3.34 24.39
C ALA A 26 23.65 -2.10 25.23
N PRO A 27 24.65 -1.43 25.84
CA PRO A 27 24.38 -0.28 26.69
C PRO A 27 23.45 0.64 25.92
N LYS A 28 22.22 0.85 26.43
CA LYS A 28 21.22 1.69 25.76
C LYS A 28 21.91 3.01 25.46
N ALA A 29 22.12 3.29 24.17
CA ALA A 29 22.74 4.53 23.76
C ALA A 29 21.96 5.69 24.40
N LYS A 30 22.68 6.64 24.97
CA LYS A 30 22.06 7.77 25.67
C LYS A 30 21.35 8.63 24.63
N VAL A 31 20.04 8.51 24.54
CA VAL A 31 19.21 9.34 23.66
C VAL A 31 19.26 10.80 24.14
N ASN A 32 19.70 11.69 23.26
CA ASN A 32 19.68 13.12 23.51
C ASN A 32 18.35 13.69 23.02
N ILE A 33 17.72 14.54 23.83
CA ILE A 33 16.39 15.09 23.55
C ILE A 33 16.41 16.61 23.66
N VAL A 34 16.14 17.29 22.55
CA VAL A 34 15.76 18.70 22.52
C VAL A 34 14.23 18.76 22.66
N LYS A 35 13.76 19.40 23.72
CA LYS A 35 12.32 19.48 24.02
C LYS A 35 11.61 20.44 23.05
N CYS A 36 10.34 20.16 22.77
CA CYS A 36 9.46 21.10 22.07
C CYS A 36 9.04 22.27 22.97
N ASP A 37 8.39 23.28 22.37
CA ASP A 37 7.61 24.26 23.12
C ASP A 37 6.44 23.55 23.85
N PRO A 38 6.36 23.63 25.20
CA PRO A 38 5.28 23.02 25.97
C PRO A 38 3.91 23.70 25.77
N LYS A 39 3.87 24.90 25.17
CA LYS A 39 2.63 25.66 24.93
C LYS A 39 2.02 25.41 23.54
N ALA A 40 2.71 24.69 22.66
CA ALA A 40 2.16 24.33 21.36
C ALA A 40 0.87 23.51 21.49
N ALA A 41 -0.01 23.56 20.50
CA ALA A 41 -1.27 22.82 20.54
C ALA A 41 -1.04 21.30 20.43
N THR A 42 -0.18 20.91 19.49
CA THR A 42 0.28 19.55 19.24
C THR A 42 1.80 19.55 19.10
N SER A 43 2.37 18.36 18.99
CA SER A 43 3.80 18.14 18.86
C SER A 43 4.17 17.14 17.79
N PHE A 44 5.40 17.26 17.30
CA PHE A 44 6.00 16.44 16.26
C PHE A 44 7.41 16.02 16.69
N ALA A 45 7.85 14.84 16.26
CA ALA A 45 9.15 14.28 16.66
C ALA A 45 10.08 14.06 15.46
N ILE A 46 11.26 14.67 15.51
CA ILE A 46 12.36 14.39 14.60
C ILE A 46 13.26 13.35 15.26
N PHE A 47 13.37 12.17 14.65
CA PHE A 47 14.33 11.14 15.01
C PHE A 47 15.48 11.15 14.02
N VAL A 48 16.71 11.25 14.51
CA VAL A 48 17.90 11.35 13.66
C VAL A 48 19.08 10.59 14.27
N ASP A 49 19.92 9.97 13.44
CA ASP A 49 21.15 9.36 13.93
C ASP A 49 22.22 10.41 14.30
N ASN A 50 23.23 10.04 15.11
CA ASN A 50 24.24 11.00 15.57
C ASN A 50 25.07 11.60 14.42
N GLU A 51 25.41 10.81 13.41
CA GLU A 51 26.23 11.27 12.28
C GLU A 51 25.49 12.34 11.49
N THR A 52 24.25 12.05 11.10
CA THR A 52 23.38 12.99 10.37
C THR A 52 23.06 14.22 11.20
N TYR A 53 22.79 14.08 12.51
CA TYR A 53 22.55 15.23 13.38
C TYR A 53 23.77 16.14 13.48
N ASN A 54 24.96 15.59 13.68
CA ASN A 54 26.19 16.37 13.79
C ASN A 54 26.52 17.09 12.48
N ALA A 55 26.29 16.43 11.33
CA ALA A 55 26.56 17.01 10.03
C ALA A 55 25.53 18.08 9.62
N CYS A 56 24.23 17.86 9.91
CA CYS A 56 23.11 18.69 9.44
C CYS A 56 22.43 19.49 10.56
N LYS A 57 23.14 19.75 11.67
CA LYS A 57 22.54 20.33 12.89
C LYS A 57 21.80 21.64 12.60
N ALA A 58 22.42 22.56 11.87
CA ALA A 58 21.86 23.87 11.58
C ALA A 58 20.56 23.76 10.76
N GLU A 59 20.53 22.88 9.77
CA GLU A 59 19.37 22.65 8.92
C GLU A 59 18.22 21.95 9.66
N ILE A 60 18.53 20.98 10.52
CA ILE A 60 17.53 20.31 11.37
C ILE A 60 16.95 21.29 12.40
N GLU A 61 17.78 22.15 12.99
CA GLU A 61 17.31 23.20 13.91
C GLU A 61 16.44 24.23 13.18
N ALA A 62 16.80 24.64 11.95
CA ALA A 62 15.98 25.53 11.13
C ALA A 62 14.63 24.89 10.73
N TYR A 63 14.61 23.59 10.44
CA TYR A 63 13.38 22.84 10.20
C TYR A 63 12.49 22.81 11.45
N ARG A 64 13.07 22.52 12.62
CA ARG A 64 12.35 22.63 13.90
C ARG A 64 11.80 24.05 14.13
N GLU A 65 12.59 25.09 13.86
CA GLU A 65 12.18 26.48 14.06
C GLU A 65 10.99 26.86 13.19
N VAL A 66 10.99 26.48 11.91
CA VAL A 66 9.85 26.79 11.02
C VAL A 66 8.58 26.08 11.51
N LEU A 67 8.65 24.82 11.92
CA LEU A 67 7.48 24.10 12.47
C LEU A 67 6.95 24.73 13.76
N GLN A 68 7.84 25.17 14.65
CA GLN A 68 7.41 25.87 15.87
C GLN A 68 6.75 27.22 15.56
N SER A 69 7.23 27.94 14.54
CA SER A 69 6.60 29.19 14.11
C SER A 69 5.18 28.97 13.54
N GLU A 70 4.91 27.76 13.04
CA GLU A 70 3.59 27.32 12.60
C GLU A 70 2.70 26.79 13.74
N GLY A 71 3.16 26.84 14.99
CA GLY A 71 2.44 26.35 16.16
C GLY A 71 2.58 24.84 16.44
N LEU A 72 3.48 24.14 15.76
CA LEU A 72 3.77 22.71 15.97
C LEU A 72 5.01 22.52 16.85
N GLY A 73 4.80 22.10 18.10
CA GLY A 73 5.89 21.88 19.04
C GLY A 73 6.79 20.75 18.57
N THR A 74 8.06 21.03 18.25
CA THR A 74 8.92 20.02 17.62
C THR A 74 10.05 19.54 18.54
N TYR A 75 10.08 18.23 18.79
CA TYR A 75 11.17 17.53 19.48
C TYR A 75 12.26 17.14 18.48
N ILE A 76 13.52 17.13 18.94
CA ILE A 76 14.62 16.45 18.23
C ILE A 76 15.18 15.38 19.16
N LEU A 77 15.23 14.13 18.69
CA LEU A 77 15.80 12.99 19.37
C LEU A 77 16.95 12.44 18.52
N TYR A 78 18.15 12.45 19.08
CA TYR A 78 19.34 11.95 18.38
C TYR A 78 20.16 10.98 19.23
N SER A 79 20.57 9.89 18.58
CA SER A 79 21.28 8.76 19.18
C SER A 79 21.88 7.88 18.08
N ASP A 80 22.75 6.94 18.45
CA ASP A 80 23.05 5.78 17.60
C ASP A 80 21.92 4.77 17.79
N TRP A 81 20.96 4.76 16.87
CA TRP A 81 19.76 3.91 16.95
C TRP A 81 20.12 2.48 16.54
N ALA A 82 20.49 1.65 17.51
CA ALA A 82 20.91 0.28 17.25
C ALA A 82 19.76 -0.61 16.77
N ARG A 83 18.53 -0.41 17.29
CA ARG A 83 17.39 -1.27 16.95
C ARG A 83 16.07 -0.49 16.82
N PRO A 84 15.09 -1.01 16.05
CA PRO A 84 13.75 -0.44 15.98
C PRO A 84 13.06 -0.28 17.34
N GLU A 85 13.28 -1.19 18.29
CA GLU A 85 12.67 -1.12 19.61
C GLU A 85 13.11 0.14 20.39
N ASP A 86 14.34 0.62 20.19
CA ASP A 86 14.86 1.80 20.87
C ASP A 86 14.13 3.06 20.42
N VAL A 87 13.86 3.18 19.12
CA VAL A 87 13.07 4.27 18.52
C VAL A 87 11.61 4.16 18.99
N LYS A 88 11.00 2.97 18.88
CA LYS A 88 9.60 2.73 19.29
C LYS A 88 9.37 3.03 20.77
N ALA A 89 10.33 2.72 21.63
CA ALA A 89 10.25 3.05 23.05
C ALA A 89 10.17 4.57 23.31
N GLN A 90 10.89 5.38 22.54
CA GLN A 90 10.81 6.84 22.65
C GLN A 90 9.50 7.39 22.09
N ILE A 91 9.00 6.85 20.98
CA ILE A 91 7.67 7.20 20.42
C ILE A 91 6.58 6.96 21.48
N ILE A 92 6.58 5.78 22.10
CA ILE A 92 5.63 5.45 23.18
C ILE A 92 5.80 6.43 24.36
N ALA A 93 7.02 6.78 24.74
CA ALA A 93 7.27 7.73 25.82
C ALA A 93 6.80 9.15 25.52
N LEU A 94 6.93 9.61 24.28
CA LEU A 94 6.42 10.92 23.83
C LEU A 94 4.90 10.94 23.72
N SER A 95 4.28 9.85 23.26
CA SER A 95 2.82 9.75 23.12
C SER A 95 2.05 9.98 24.43
N LYS A 96 2.71 9.78 25.58
CA LYS A 96 2.15 9.94 26.93
C LYS A 96 2.34 11.36 27.50
N LYS A 97 2.95 12.27 26.75
CA LYS A 97 3.26 13.64 27.19
C LYS A 97 2.31 14.66 26.54
N LYS A 98 2.34 15.88 27.08
CA LYS A 98 1.75 17.07 26.45
C LYS A 98 2.87 17.99 25.94
N PRO A 99 2.68 18.70 24.81
CA PRO A 99 1.53 18.60 23.90
C PRO A 99 1.42 17.23 23.21
N LEU A 100 0.23 16.91 22.68
CA LEU A 100 -0.05 15.60 22.06
C LEU A 100 0.86 15.36 20.87
N LEU A 101 1.36 14.14 20.67
CA LEU A 101 2.17 13.80 19.51
C LEU A 101 1.26 13.51 18.32
N GLU A 102 1.37 14.26 17.22
CA GLU A 102 0.57 14.01 16.01
C GLU A 102 1.31 13.19 14.95
N GLY A 103 2.65 13.27 14.93
CA GLY A 103 3.46 12.67 13.88
C GLY A 103 4.95 12.64 14.17
N MET A 104 5.71 12.02 13.27
CA MET A 104 7.17 11.95 13.35
C MET A 104 7.85 11.88 11.97
N VAL A 105 9.15 12.15 11.93
CA VAL A 105 10.01 11.89 10.77
C VAL A 105 11.31 11.23 11.20
N PHE A 106 11.79 10.30 10.37
CA PHE A 106 13.05 9.60 10.52
C PHE A 106 14.07 10.17 9.53
N ILE A 107 15.11 10.85 10.03
CA ILE A 107 16.15 11.49 9.22
C ILE A 107 17.44 10.67 9.34
N GLY A 108 18.04 10.34 8.19
CA GLY A 108 19.30 9.61 8.15
C GLY A 108 19.12 8.10 8.33
N ASP A 109 20.05 7.47 9.06
CA ASP A 109 20.15 6.02 9.20
C ASP A 109 19.38 5.50 10.42
N ILE A 110 18.05 5.56 10.33
CA ILE A 110 17.13 4.97 11.30
C ILE A 110 16.83 3.51 10.91
N PRO A 111 16.90 2.53 11.83
CA PRO A 111 16.61 1.12 11.57
C PRO A 111 15.32 0.86 10.77
N ILE A 112 15.32 -0.21 9.97
CA ILE A 112 14.22 -0.54 9.07
C ILE A 112 13.53 -1.82 9.53
N ALA A 113 12.24 -1.72 9.83
CA ALA A 113 11.40 -2.88 10.16
C ALA A 113 10.90 -3.60 8.89
N ARG A 114 11.08 -4.92 8.87
CA ARG A 114 10.67 -5.86 7.83
C ARG A 114 9.62 -6.81 8.41
N VAL A 115 8.36 -6.59 8.06
CA VAL A 115 7.21 -7.24 8.67
C VAL A 115 6.79 -8.50 7.92
N ARG A 116 6.48 -9.55 8.67
CA ARG A 116 5.97 -10.86 8.23
C ARG A 116 4.66 -11.21 8.94
N GLN A 117 3.92 -12.16 8.39
CA GLN A 117 2.60 -12.59 8.90
C GLN A 117 1.57 -11.44 9.03
N ALA A 118 1.76 -10.38 8.25
CA ALA A 118 0.86 -9.22 8.17
C ALA A 118 0.46 -8.89 6.73
N GLN A 119 0.77 -9.78 5.77
CA GLN A 119 0.53 -9.53 4.35
C GLN A 119 -0.96 -9.34 4.00
N PHE A 120 -1.90 -9.69 4.88
CA PHE A 120 -3.31 -9.34 4.73
C PHE A 120 -3.60 -7.84 4.80
N MET A 121 -2.70 -7.06 5.40
CA MET A 121 -2.76 -5.60 5.41
C MET A 121 -2.17 -4.95 4.15
N THR A 122 -1.65 -5.74 3.21
CA THR A 122 -1.21 -5.23 1.90
C THR A 122 -2.33 -5.29 0.88
N THR A 123 -2.23 -4.45 -0.14
CA THR A 123 -3.23 -4.42 -1.21
C THR A 123 -3.12 -5.60 -2.17
N ALA A 124 -1.90 -6.01 -2.54
CA ALA A 124 -1.67 -7.12 -3.49
C ALA A 124 -0.56 -8.11 -3.12
N PHE A 125 0.33 -7.77 -2.19
CA PHE A 125 1.52 -8.57 -1.92
C PHE A 125 1.22 -9.76 -1.01
N LYS A 126 1.21 -10.99 -1.56
CA LYS A 126 0.78 -12.24 -0.90
C LYS A 126 1.81 -13.39 -1.05
N MET A 127 3.11 -13.07 -1.01
CA MET A 127 4.20 -14.02 -1.23
C MET A 127 4.25 -15.15 -0.20
N ASN A 128 4.69 -16.35 -0.61
CA ASN A 128 4.82 -17.47 0.33
C ASN A 128 6.02 -17.32 1.26
N GLU A 129 5.76 -16.89 2.49
CA GLU A 129 6.76 -16.75 3.56
C GLU A 129 7.48 -18.05 3.95
N ASN A 130 6.92 -19.23 3.64
CA ASN A 130 7.57 -20.52 3.92
C ASN A 130 8.50 -20.97 2.78
N THR A 131 8.20 -20.58 1.54
CA THR A 131 8.92 -21.05 0.34
C THR A 131 9.96 -20.05 -0.14
N PHE A 132 9.66 -18.75 -0.04
CA PHE A 132 10.53 -17.70 -0.56
C PHE A 132 11.45 -17.13 0.52
N PRO A 133 12.64 -16.66 0.14
CA PRO A 133 13.58 -16.05 1.07
C PRO A 133 12.97 -14.87 1.85
N ARG A 134 13.44 -14.66 3.07
CA ARG A 134 12.84 -13.68 3.99
C ARG A 134 13.03 -12.24 3.53
N GLU A 135 14.12 -11.96 2.83
CA GLU A 135 14.45 -10.72 2.14
C GLU A 135 13.52 -10.41 0.96
N GLU A 136 12.86 -11.40 0.38
CA GLU A 136 11.88 -11.18 -0.69
C GLU A 136 10.46 -11.14 -0.12
N SER A 137 10.15 -12.06 0.80
CA SER A 137 8.79 -12.32 1.26
C SER A 137 8.34 -11.45 2.44
N SER A 138 9.09 -10.41 2.83
CA SER A 138 8.75 -9.52 3.95
C SER A 138 8.45 -8.11 3.47
N VAL A 139 7.53 -7.42 4.13
CA VAL A 139 7.11 -6.06 3.77
C VAL A 139 7.89 -5.04 4.59
N THR A 140 8.60 -4.13 3.93
CA THR A 140 9.24 -3.01 4.63
C THR A 140 8.17 -2.01 5.06
N SER A 141 8.10 -1.69 6.36
CA SER A 141 7.01 -0.85 6.86
C SER A 141 7.31 -0.07 8.13
N ASP A 142 7.05 1.24 8.08
CA ASP A 142 7.04 2.11 9.27
C ASP A 142 5.73 2.02 10.07
N ARG A 143 4.76 1.18 9.66
CA ARG A 143 3.62 0.81 10.52
C ARG A 143 4.09 0.18 11.85
N TYR A 144 5.29 -0.38 11.87
CA TYR A 144 5.96 -0.79 13.10
C TYR A 144 6.09 0.36 14.13
N TYR A 145 6.38 1.58 13.67
CA TYR A 145 6.63 2.76 14.49
C TYR A 145 5.38 3.60 14.73
N ASP A 146 4.55 3.77 13.71
CA ASP A 146 3.44 4.74 13.75
C ASP A 146 2.07 4.16 14.13
N ASP A 147 1.94 2.82 14.14
CA ASP A 147 0.77 2.09 14.61
C ASP A 147 1.11 1.29 15.88
N LEU A 148 0.72 1.86 17.03
CA LEU A 148 0.94 1.29 18.35
C LEU A 148 -0.08 0.22 18.72
N HIS A 149 -1.14 0.02 17.90
CA HIS A 149 -2.10 -1.06 18.11
C HIS A 149 -1.54 -2.41 17.66
N LEU A 150 -0.54 -2.39 16.77
CA LEU A 150 0.15 -3.59 16.30
C LEU A 150 1.21 -4.04 17.31
N ASP A 151 1.26 -5.35 17.52
CA ASP A 151 2.25 -6.00 18.37
C ASP A 151 3.12 -6.97 17.55
N PHE A 152 4.42 -7.00 17.85
CA PHE A 152 5.41 -7.66 17.02
C PHE A 152 6.41 -8.48 17.85
N GLU A 153 6.75 -9.68 17.39
CA GLU A 153 7.86 -10.46 17.91
C GLU A 153 9.08 -10.31 17.00
N PHE A 154 10.25 -10.00 17.58
CA PHE A 154 11.52 -9.92 16.85
C PHE A 154 11.99 -11.32 16.46
N ILE A 155 12.33 -11.51 15.18
CA ILE A 155 12.79 -12.82 14.68
C ILE A 155 14.27 -12.84 14.26
N GLY A 156 14.89 -11.67 14.05
CA GLY A 156 16.30 -11.57 13.72
C GLY A 156 16.64 -10.34 12.89
N GLN A 157 17.92 -9.97 12.92
CA GLN A 157 18.51 -8.97 12.03
C GLN A 157 18.98 -9.67 10.76
N ASP A 158 18.98 -8.97 9.63
CA ASP A 158 19.52 -9.52 8.39
C ASP A 158 21.04 -9.70 8.48
N GLU A 159 21.55 -10.77 7.86
CA GLU A 159 22.97 -11.12 7.91
C GLU A 159 23.81 -10.25 6.96
N ASN A 160 23.22 -9.80 5.84
CA ASN A 160 23.91 -9.05 4.80
C ASN A 160 23.63 -7.54 4.88
N ASN A 161 22.46 -7.15 5.40
CA ASN A 161 22.05 -5.77 5.58
C ASN A 161 21.72 -5.48 7.05
N PRO A 162 22.69 -5.01 7.86
CA PRO A 162 22.48 -4.82 9.31
C PRO A 162 21.39 -3.79 9.65
N ARG A 163 20.82 -3.07 8.69
CA ARG A 163 19.69 -2.16 8.96
C ARG A 163 18.33 -2.84 8.91
N TRP A 164 18.26 -4.06 8.39
CA TRP A 164 17.01 -4.79 8.24
C TRP A 164 16.74 -5.64 9.48
N PHE A 165 15.62 -5.36 10.14
CA PHE A 165 15.18 -6.07 11.33
C PHE A 165 13.84 -6.71 11.05
N TYR A 166 13.77 -8.03 11.21
CA TYR A 166 12.59 -8.80 10.88
C TYR A 166 11.69 -9.00 12.10
N TYR A 167 10.38 -8.93 11.84
CA TYR A 167 9.35 -9.07 12.85
C TYR A 167 8.18 -9.90 12.33
N ASN A 168 7.60 -10.78 13.15
CA ASN A 168 6.27 -11.32 12.89
C ASN A 168 5.24 -10.47 13.64
N LEU A 169 4.11 -10.19 13.00
CA LEU A 169 2.92 -9.69 13.70
C LEU A 169 2.43 -10.76 14.68
N THR A 170 2.13 -10.40 15.92
CA THR A 170 1.60 -11.32 16.94
C THR A 170 0.07 -11.28 16.99
N GLU A 171 -0.49 -12.22 17.74
CA GLU A 171 -1.91 -12.30 18.09
C GLU A 171 -2.34 -11.30 19.18
N ASN A 172 -1.39 -10.68 19.90
CA ASN A 172 -1.72 -9.78 21.02
C ASN A 172 -2.24 -8.42 20.54
N GLY A 173 -1.67 -7.91 19.46
CA GLY A 173 -2.06 -6.64 18.85
C GLY A 173 -3.30 -6.74 17.94
N ALA A 174 -3.67 -5.60 17.37
CA ALA A 174 -4.71 -5.49 16.36
C ALA A 174 -4.34 -6.27 15.09
N GLN A 175 -5.34 -6.77 14.37
CA GLN A 175 -5.17 -7.35 13.03
C GLN A 175 -5.73 -6.41 11.96
N LYS A 176 -5.62 -5.10 12.18
CA LYS A 176 -5.97 -4.04 11.24
C LYS A 176 -5.04 -2.84 11.43
N LEU A 177 -4.81 -2.10 10.36
CA LEU A 177 -4.07 -0.83 10.42
C LEU A 177 -4.98 0.29 10.92
N SER A 178 -4.50 1.03 11.91
CA SER A 178 -5.10 2.26 12.44
C SER A 178 -4.01 3.14 13.04
N PRO A 179 -3.11 3.72 12.23
CA PRO A 179 -1.95 4.44 12.75
C PRO A 179 -2.32 5.55 13.74
N ASN A 180 -1.68 5.58 14.89
CA ASN A 180 -1.86 6.66 15.87
C ASN A 180 -1.29 7.96 15.31
N PHE A 181 -0.16 7.86 14.62
CA PHE A 181 0.63 8.99 14.13
C PHE A 181 0.82 8.89 12.62
N TYR A 182 1.10 10.02 11.98
CA TYR A 182 1.70 9.99 10.65
C TYR A 182 3.23 9.89 10.75
N SER A 183 3.86 9.24 9.76
CA SER A 183 5.31 9.12 9.70
C SER A 183 5.85 9.26 8.28
N ALA A 184 7.13 9.64 8.18
CA ALA A 184 7.87 9.67 6.92
C ALA A 184 9.37 9.45 7.13
N ARG A 185 10.09 9.20 6.02
CA ARG A 185 11.55 9.06 6.02
C ARG A 185 12.24 10.08 5.13
N MET A 186 13.28 10.71 5.67
CA MET A 186 14.28 11.51 4.94
C MET A 186 15.58 10.72 4.92
N ARG A 187 15.73 9.81 3.94
CA ARG A 187 16.93 8.98 3.74
C ARG A 187 17.44 9.19 2.33
N VAL A 188 18.63 9.76 2.19
CA VAL A 188 19.29 9.87 0.88
C VAL A 188 19.58 8.45 0.36
N PRO A 189 19.17 8.09 -0.88
CA PRO A 189 19.52 6.81 -1.49
C PRO A 189 21.04 6.60 -1.50
N GLU A 190 21.49 5.36 -1.40
CA GLU A 190 22.93 5.06 -1.24
C GLU A 190 23.72 5.28 -2.52
N ASP A 191 23.07 5.08 -3.65
CA ASP A 191 23.57 5.32 -5.00
C ASP A 191 23.28 6.73 -5.51
N PHE A 192 22.66 7.60 -4.69
CA PHE A 192 22.46 8.99 -5.07
C PHE A 192 23.81 9.70 -5.19
N PRO A 193 24.06 10.46 -6.28
CA PRO A 193 25.35 11.07 -6.52
C PRO A 193 25.71 12.16 -5.50
N GLY A 194 26.99 12.22 -5.13
CA GLY A 194 27.55 13.26 -4.26
C GLY A 194 27.68 12.83 -2.81
N ASP A 195 28.10 13.77 -1.95
CA ASP A 195 28.19 13.51 -0.52
C ASP A 195 26.80 13.47 0.12
N LYS A 196 26.51 12.37 0.82
CA LYS A 196 25.20 12.09 1.43
C LYS A 196 24.75 13.21 2.39
N MET A 197 25.68 13.78 3.15
CA MET A 197 25.35 14.81 4.14
C MET A 197 25.12 16.15 3.48
N GLU A 198 25.89 16.51 2.46
CA GLU A 198 25.64 17.73 1.67
C GLU A 198 24.30 17.66 0.92
N VAL A 199 23.93 16.49 0.37
CA VAL A 199 22.61 16.28 -0.24
C VAL A 199 21.50 16.45 0.80
N MET A 200 21.67 15.88 2.00
CA MET A 200 20.70 16.03 3.10
C MET A 200 20.54 17.50 3.54
N LYS A 201 21.64 18.24 3.71
CA LYS A 201 21.61 19.68 4.04
C LYS A 201 20.82 20.47 3.01
N LYS A 202 21.13 20.28 1.73
CA LYS A 202 20.44 20.95 0.62
C LYS A 202 18.94 20.63 0.61
N TYR A 203 18.58 19.37 0.86
CA TYR A 203 17.19 18.96 0.97
C TYR A 203 16.47 19.62 2.16
N LEU A 204 17.06 19.64 3.35
CA LEU A 204 16.45 20.27 4.53
C LEU A 204 16.30 21.79 4.37
N GLN A 205 17.27 22.46 3.73
CA GLN A 205 17.15 23.87 3.35
C GLN A 205 15.97 24.09 2.40
N LYS A 206 15.78 23.20 1.42
CA LYS A 206 14.64 23.20 0.50
C LYS A 206 13.31 22.99 1.23
N VAL A 207 13.26 22.11 2.24
CA VAL A 207 12.08 21.90 3.10
C VAL A 207 11.74 23.19 3.86
N VAL A 208 12.71 23.80 4.54
CA VAL A 208 12.51 25.06 5.28
C VAL A 208 12.04 26.19 4.36
N ALA A 209 12.56 26.26 3.14
CA ALA A 209 12.12 27.23 2.15
C ALA A 209 10.66 27.00 1.72
N ALA A 210 10.27 25.74 1.49
CA ALA A 210 8.91 25.38 1.07
C ALA A 210 7.84 25.79 2.10
N HIS A 211 8.11 25.65 3.40
CA HIS A 211 7.21 26.08 4.47
C HIS A 211 6.94 27.60 4.51
N LYS A 212 7.84 28.40 3.95
CA LYS A 212 7.72 29.87 3.94
C LYS A 212 6.94 30.39 2.73
N GLU A 213 6.55 29.50 1.82
CA GLU A 213 5.86 29.87 0.59
C GLU A 213 4.36 30.05 0.82
N VAL A 214 3.81 31.06 0.15
CA VAL A 214 2.37 31.15 -0.10
C VAL A 214 2.10 30.33 -1.36
N ASN A 215 1.69 29.08 -1.17
CA ASN A 215 1.49 28.10 -2.23
C ASN A 215 0.12 27.41 -2.09
N PRO A 216 -0.98 28.01 -2.58
CA PRO A 216 -2.27 27.32 -2.64
C PRO A 216 -2.18 26.15 -3.64
N LEU A 217 -2.92 25.06 -3.42
CA LEU A 217 -2.96 23.95 -4.37
C LEU A 217 -3.85 24.33 -5.57
N ASP A 218 -3.26 24.92 -6.59
CA ASP A 218 -3.93 25.40 -7.81
C ASP A 218 -3.29 24.90 -9.13
N HIS A 219 -2.25 24.06 -9.05
CA HIS A 219 -1.62 23.38 -10.18
C HIS A 219 -1.47 21.87 -9.93
N PHE A 220 -2.37 21.08 -10.51
CA PHE A 220 -2.37 19.62 -10.40
C PHE A 220 -2.07 18.92 -11.72
N ILE A 221 -1.20 17.92 -11.70
CA ILE A 221 -0.92 17.05 -12.85
C ILE A 221 -1.19 15.60 -12.47
N PHE A 222 -2.02 14.94 -13.27
CA PHE A 222 -2.26 13.50 -13.20
C PHE A 222 -1.70 12.81 -14.45
N PHE A 223 -1.00 11.70 -14.26
CA PHE A 223 -0.55 10.82 -15.33
C PHE A 223 -1.07 9.39 -15.13
N ALA A 224 -1.64 8.83 -16.20
CA ALA A 224 -2.06 7.44 -16.30
C ALA A 224 -1.10 6.65 -17.23
N GLY A 225 -0.24 5.83 -16.62
CA GLY A 225 0.72 4.94 -17.31
C GLY A 225 0.07 3.68 -17.89
N HIS A 226 0.76 2.93 -18.74
CA HIS A 226 0.20 1.78 -19.45
C HIS A 226 -0.17 0.56 -18.56
N GLY A 227 -1.16 -0.23 -18.99
CA GLY A 227 -1.32 -1.64 -18.58
C GLY A 227 -2.19 -1.85 -17.35
N TYR A 228 -3.21 -1.01 -17.13
CA TYR A 228 -4.08 -1.08 -15.95
C TYR A 228 -5.42 -0.33 -16.12
N ASN A 229 -5.94 0.33 -15.07
CA ASN A 229 -7.11 1.22 -15.07
C ASN A 229 -7.04 2.33 -16.09
N SER A 230 -5.82 2.76 -16.41
CA SER A 230 -5.51 3.68 -17.50
C SER A 230 -5.94 3.18 -18.88
N ASP A 231 -6.20 1.88 -19.03
CA ASP A 231 -6.77 1.28 -20.25
C ASP A 231 -8.28 1.45 -20.35
N CYS A 232 -8.96 1.68 -19.23
CA CYS A 232 -10.36 2.06 -19.23
C CYS A 232 -10.49 3.58 -19.38
N LEU A 233 -10.83 4.01 -20.60
CA LEU A 233 -11.05 5.43 -20.89
C LEU A 233 -12.13 6.06 -20.02
N ASN A 234 -13.09 5.28 -19.50
CA ASN A 234 -14.08 5.77 -18.55
C ASN A 234 -13.49 6.10 -17.17
N VAL A 235 -12.52 5.32 -16.68
CA VAL A 235 -11.78 5.67 -15.47
C VAL A 235 -11.02 6.98 -15.71
N TRP A 236 -10.30 7.07 -16.83
CA TRP A 236 -9.49 8.26 -17.14
C TRP A 236 -10.34 9.52 -17.34
N ARG A 237 -11.45 9.46 -18.11
CA ARG A 237 -12.30 10.63 -18.39
C ARG A 237 -12.99 11.18 -17.13
N GLN A 238 -13.15 10.37 -16.08
CA GLN A 238 -13.77 10.78 -14.83
C GLN A 238 -12.76 11.39 -13.84
N GLN A 239 -11.45 11.25 -14.07
CA GLN A 239 -10.42 11.85 -13.19
C GLN A 239 -10.56 13.37 -13.07
N PRO A 240 -10.77 14.16 -14.15
CA PRO A 240 -10.99 15.60 -14.01
C PRO A 240 -12.24 15.95 -13.19
N MET A 241 -13.29 15.13 -13.26
CA MET A 241 -14.51 15.36 -12.49
C MET A 241 -14.29 15.09 -11.00
N LEU A 242 -13.59 14.00 -10.69
CA LEU A 242 -13.20 13.61 -9.33
C LEU A 242 -12.27 14.65 -8.69
N PHE A 243 -11.18 14.99 -9.35
CA PHE A 243 -10.19 15.93 -8.81
C PHE A 243 -10.72 17.35 -8.73
N ARG A 244 -11.81 17.70 -9.42
CA ARG A 244 -12.49 18.98 -9.21
C ARG A 244 -13.18 19.06 -7.86
N GLU A 245 -13.65 17.95 -7.31
CA GLU A 245 -14.19 17.89 -5.94
C GLU A 245 -13.07 17.97 -4.88
N TYR A 246 -11.90 17.38 -5.15
CA TYR A 246 -10.75 17.45 -4.24
C TYR A 246 -10.00 18.79 -4.29
N PHE A 247 -9.71 19.30 -5.49
CA PHE A 247 -8.82 20.43 -5.74
C PHE A 247 -9.52 21.55 -6.53
N PRO A 248 -10.60 22.16 -6.02
CA PRO A 248 -11.41 23.10 -6.80
C PRO A 248 -10.63 24.32 -7.32
N GLN A 249 -9.56 24.75 -6.64
CA GLN A 249 -8.72 25.88 -7.09
C GLN A 249 -7.98 25.57 -8.40
N ALA A 250 -7.50 24.34 -8.57
CA ALA A 250 -6.82 23.87 -9.78
C ALA A 250 -7.71 23.92 -11.04
N PHE A 251 -9.03 23.97 -10.86
CA PHE A 251 -10.02 24.03 -11.94
C PHE A 251 -10.55 25.43 -12.23
N LYS A 252 -10.04 26.48 -11.55
CA LYS A 252 -10.40 27.88 -11.85
C LYS A 252 -9.86 28.37 -13.19
N LYS A 253 -8.75 27.80 -13.67
CA LYS A 253 -8.09 28.17 -14.93
C LYS A 253 -7.70 26.90 -15.69
N ALA A 254 -7.68 26.99 -17.03
CA ALA A 254 -7.27 25.87 -17.88
C ALA A 254 -5.81 25.42 -17.66
N SER A 255 -4.95 26.31 -17.17
CA SER A 255 -3.55 26.00 -16.87
C SER A 255 -3.33 25.29 -15.52
N GLY A 256 -4.33 25.31 -14.63
CA GLY A 256 -4.20 24.80 -13.26
C GLY A 256 -4.38 23.29 -13.12
N ASN A 257 -4.81 22.59 -14.17
CA ASN A 257 -4.93 21.14 -14.13
C ASN A 257 -4.54 20.50 -15.46
N LYS A 258 -3.88 19.35 -15.40
CA LYS A 258 -3.49 18.58 -16.58
C LYS A 258 -3.66 17.09 -16.34
N PHE A 259 -4.18 16.41 -17.35
CA PHE A 259 -4.44 14.97 -17.31
C PHE A 259 -3.77 14.34 -18.52
N TYR A 260 -2.72 13.58 -18.25
CA TYR A 260 -1.96 12.85 -19.26
C TYR A 260 -2.32 11.37 -19.26
N ASN A 261 -2.26 10.74 -20.43
CA ASN A 261 -2.43 9.32 -20.62
C ASN A 261 -1.28 8.81 -21.48
N PHE A 262 -0.79 7.61 -21.19
CA PHE A 262 0.30 6.99 -21.95
C PHE A 262 0.03 6.93 -23.46
N ARG A 263 -1.24 6.89 -23.90
CA ARG A 263 -1.62 6.86 -25.32
C ARG A 263 -1.38 8.17 -26.09
N GLN A 264 -1.06 9.27 -25.42
CA GLN A 264 -0.88 10.57 -26.07
C GLN A 264 0.47 10.70 -26.79
N ASP A 265 1.40 9.77 -26.56
CA ASP A 265 2.67 9.67 -27.28
C ASP A 265 3.25 8.26 -27.12
N ASN A 266 3.97 7.79 -28.13
CA ASN A 266 4.70 6.52 -28.07
C ASN A 266 5.82 6.56 -27.02
N TYR A 267 6.38 7.76 -26.78
CA TYR A 267 7.44 8.00 -25.79
C TYR A 267 7.05 9.16 -24.86
N MET A 268 5.99 8.97 -24.05
CA MET A 268 5.48 9.96 -23.11
C MET A 268 6.53 10.43 -22.11
N LYS A 269 7.55 9.62 -21.84
CA LYS A 269 8.75 9.96 -21.06
C LYS A 269 9.24 11.39 -21.31
N PHE A 270 9.45 11.78 -22.57
CA PHE A 270 10.00 13.10 -22.90
C PHE A 270 9.02 14.24 -22.66
N LYS A 271 7.71 14.01 -22.86
CA LYS A 271 6.67 14.98 -22.47
C LYS A 271 6.60 15.11 -20.95
N LEU A 272 6.67 14.00 -20.23
CA LEU A 272 6.70 13.99 -18.77
C LEU A 272 7.94 14.67 -18.22
N TYR A 273 9.11 14.61 -18.85
CA TYR A 273 10.27 15.40 -18.42
C TYR A 273 9.99 16.90 -18.35
N ASN A 274 9.24 17.43 -19.31
CA ASN A 274 8.86 18.84 -19.28
C ASN A 274 7.90 19.11 -18.12
N GLU A 275 6.91 18.23 -17.91
CA GLU A 275 5.90 18.40 -16.86
C GLU A 275 6.47 18.18 -15.44
N ILE A 276 7.34 17.18 -15.26
CA ILE A 276 8.08 16.92 -14.02
C ILE A 276 8.89 18.16 -13.63
N GLN A 277 9.44 18.88 -14.60
CA GLN A 277 10.30 20.04 -14.34
C GLN A 277 9.56 21.36 -14.20
N ARG A 278 8.23 21.38 -14.32
CA ARG A 278 7.44 22.60 -14.20
C ARG A 278 7.47 23.14 -12.77
N PRO A 279 8.08 24.32 -12.54
CA PRO A 279 8.20 24.85 -11.20
C PRO A 279 6.82 25.18 -10.59
N GLU A 280 5.81 25.52 -11.40
CA GLU A 280 4.48 25.87 -10.92
C GLU A 280 3.65 24.69 -10.42
N THR A 281 4.08 23.44 -10.65
CA THR A 281 3.29 22.26 -10.25
C THR A 281 3.24 22.14 -8.72
N ASP A 282 2.06 21.93 -8.16
CA ASP A 282 1.90 21.66 -6.73
C ASP A 282 1.99 20.17 -6.43
N VAL A 283 1.14 19.41 -7.11
CA VAL A 283 1.01 17.96 -6.96
C VAL A 283 1.13 17.31 -8.33
N MET A 284 2.04 16.33 -8.44
CA MET A 284 2.13 15.45 -9.59
C MET A 284 1.85 14.00 -9.17
N MET A 285 0.78 13.42 -9.70
CA MET A 285 0.36 12.05 -9.40
C MET A 285 0.61 11.13 -10.58
N PHE A 286 1.39 10.08 -10.35
CA PHE A 286 1.62 8.97 -11.27
C PHE A 286 0.76 7.79 -10.85
N SER A 287 -0.03 7.28 -11.79
CA SER A 287 -0.79 6.03 -11.66
C SER A 287 -0.33 5.07 -12.74
N GLU A 288 0.58 4.17 -12.37
CA GLU A 288 1.39 3.39 -13.31
C GLU A 288 1.97 2.12 -12.65
N HIS A 289 2.67 1.29 -13.43
CA HIS A 289 3.49 0.23 -12.87
C HIS A 289 4.83 0.81 -12.38
N GLY A 290 5.46 0.13 -11.41
CA GLY A 290 6.76 0.55 -10.91
C GLY A 290 7.67 -0.59 -10.49
N ALA A 291 8.96 -0.30 -10.45
CA ALA A 291 10.02 -1.06 -9.81
C ALA A 291 10.81 -0.09 -8.89
N PRO A 292 11.72 -0.55 -8.02
CA PRO A 292 12.51 0.36 -7.19
C PRO A 292 13.18 1.46 -8.02
N GLU A 293 13.76 1.10 -9.16
CA GLU A 293 14.59 1.97 -10.00
C GLU A 293 13.88 2.48 -11.28
N THR A 294 12.58 2.20 -11.44
CA THR A 294 11.89 2.45 -12.72
C THR A 294 10.43 2.82 -12.54
N GLN A 295 10.02 3.85 -13.27
CA GLN A 295 8.63 4.20 -13.54
C GLN A 295 8.24 3.68 -14.93
N TYR A 296 7.27 2.78 -14.99
CA TYR A 296 6.84 2.18 -16.25
C TYR A 296 5.77 3.05 -16.92
N ILE A 297 6.19 3.87 -17.88
CA ILE A 297 5.36 4.94 -18.45
C ILE A 297 4.52 4.41 -19.63
N ASN A 298 5.19 3.90 -20.67
CA ASN A 298 4.57 3.41 -21.90
C ASN A 298 4.63 1.88 -22.00
N GLY A 299 3.66 1.32 -22.72
CA GLY A 299 3.72 -0.04 -23.23
C GLY A 299 4.39 -0.08 -24.61
N ILE A 300 4.26 -1.22 -25.29
CA ILE A 300 4.68 -1.34 -26.68
C ILE A 300 3.86 -0.35 -27.52
N ALA A 301 4.55 0.51 -28.27
CA ALA A 301 3.90 1.50 -29.14
C ALA A 301 2.98 0.82 -30.17
N PRO A 302 1.76 1.34 -30.40
CA PRO A 302 0.90 0.84 -31.46
C PRO A 302 1.54 1.05 -32.83
N ALA A 303 1.42 0.05 -33.70
CA ALA A 303 1.86 0.12 -35.09
C ALA A 303 0.67 0.46 -36.00
N PHE A 304 0.78 1.50 -36.81
CA PHE A 304 -0.29 2.02 -37.68
C PHE A 304 -0.07 1.72 -39.16
N THR A 305 1.15 1.35 -39.55
CA THR A 305 1.49 0.94 -40.92
C THR A 305 1.93 -0.52 -40.98
N ILE A 306 1.87 -1.14 -42.16
CA ILE A 306 2.36 -2.51 -42.36
C ILE A 306 3.85 -2.61 -41.99
N GLY A 307 4.65 -1.60 -42.36
CA GLY A 307 6.08 -1.56 -42.03
C GLY A 307 6.33 -1.52 -40.52
N GLU A 308 5.60 -0.67 -39.79
CA GLU A 308 5.68 -0.60 -38.32
C GLU A 308 5.23 -1.91 -37.66
N ASN A 309 4.21 -2.58 -38.21
CA ASN A 309 3.75 -3.87 -37.71
C ASN A 309 4.82 -4.95 -37.89
N ILE A 310 5.49 -4.97 -39.04
CA ILE A 310 6.61 -5.89 -39.31
C ILE A 310 7.77 -5.62 -38.33
N GLU A 311 8.14 -4.36 -38.10
CA GLU A 311 9.22 -4.04 -37.16
C GLU A 311 8.84 -4.35 -35.71
N SER A 312 7.60 -4.09 -35.30
CA SER A 312 7.09 -4.44 -33.98
C SER A 312 7.11 -5.96 -33.76
N LEU A 313 6.70 -6.74 -34.76
CA LEU A 313 6.78 -8.20 -34.74
C LEU A 313 8.23 -8.67 -34.59
N LYS A 314 9.14 -8.20 -35.47
CA LYS A 314 10.55 -8.58 -35.42
C LYS A 314 11.17 -8.27 -34.04
N ARG A 315 10.96 -7.07 -33.51
CA ARG A 315 11.46 -6.67 -32.19
C ARG A 315 10.89 -7.55 -31.08
N THR A 316 9.60 -7.87 -31.12
CA THR A 316 8.94 -8.74 -30.14
C THR A 316 9.57 -10.13 -30.14
N LEU A 317 9.72 -10.73 -31.33
CA LEU A 317 10.35 -12.05 -31.49
C LEU A 317 11.81 -12.07 -31.03
N ARG A 318 12.60 -11.02 -31.34
CA ARG A 318 13.97 -10.88 -30.83
C ARG A 318 14.01 -10.81 -29.30
N ASN A 319 13.10 -10.04 -28.69
CA ASN A 319 13.04 -9.90 -27.23
C ASN A 319 12.55 -11.16 -26.52
N ASP A 320 11.61 -11.89 -27.12
CA ASP A 320 11.15 -13.19 -26.64
C ASP A 320 12.27 -14.24 -26.74
N LEU A 321 12.99 -14.30 -27.86
CA LEU A 321 14.17 -15.16 -28.02
C LEU A 321 15.22 -14.87 -26.94
N ARG A 322 15.60 -13.58 -26.75
CA ARG A 322 16.55 -13.17 -25.70
C ARG A 322 16.08 -13.63 -24.31
N ARG A 323 14.79 -13.50 -24.01
CA ARG A 323 14.20 -13.96 -22.73
C ARG A 323 14.22 -15.48 -22.59
N ALA A 324 13.89 -16.21 -23.64
CA ALA A 324 13.92 -17.67 -23.65
C ALA A 324 15.36 -18.18 -23.42
N VAL A 325 16.34 -17.65 -24.15
CA VAL A 325 17.76 -18.01 -24.04
C VAL A 325 18.33 -17.64 -22.67
N LYS A 326 17.95 -16.47 -22.11
CA LYS A 326 18.36 -16.08 -20.75
C LYS A 326 17.87 -17.07 -19.69
N ARG A 327 16.67 -17.64 -19.86
CA ARG A 327 16.09 -18.63 -18.93
C ARG A 327 16.67 -20.02 -19.13
N ASN A 328 16.84 -20.43 -20.38
CA ASN A 328 17.43 -21.71 -20.75
C ASN A 328 18.07 -21.57 -22.15
N PRO A 329 19.41 -21.58 -22.24
CA PRO A 329 20.11 -21.46 -23.51
C PRO A 329 19.71 -22.51 -24.56
N ASP A 330 19.34 -23.72 -24.13
CA ASP A 330 18.99 -24.84 -25.02
C ASP A 330 17.69 -24.59 -25.80
N LYS A 331 16.85 -23.66 -25.34
CA LYS A 331 15.60 -23.28 -26.01
C LYS A 331 15.80 -22.44 -27.27
N LYS A 332 17.03 -21.99 -27.57
CA LYS A 332 17.29 -21.13 -28.75
C LYS A 332 16.78 -21.76 -30.04
N ALA A 333 17.20 -23.00 -30.33
CA ALA A 333 16.87 -23.69 -31.58
C ALA A 333 15.38 -24.06 -31.66
N GLU A 334 14.80 -24.52 -30.54
CA GLU A 334 13.38 -24.85 -30.42
C GLU A 334 12.50 -23.62 -30.69
N TYR A 335 12.79 -22.49 -30.04
CA TYR A 335 12.05 -21.24 -30.22
C TYR A 335 12.13 -20.73 -31.67
N ILE A 336 13.32 -20.72 -32.27
CA ILE A 336 13.50 -20.30 -33.67
C ILE A 336 12.67 -21.18 -34.59
N LYS A 337 12.72 -22.52 -34.41
CA LYS A 337 11.92 -23.46 -35.19
C LYS A 337 10.42 -23.18 -35.04
N GLU A 338 9.94 -23.07 -33.80
CA GLU A 338 8.52 -22.83 -33.51
C GLU A 338 8.01 -21.54 -34.16
N MET A 339 8.73 -20.43 -33.99
CA MET A 339 8.32 -19.13 -34.54
C MET A 339 8.40 -19.10 -36.07
N THR A 340 9.42 -19.73 -36.67
CA THR A 340 9.57 -19.79 -38.14
C THR A 340 8.52 -20.68 -38.79
N GLU A 341 8.16 -21.81 -38.18
CA GLU A 341 7.09 -22.69 -38.65
C GLU A 341 5.70 -22.05 -38.46
N HIS A 342 5.43 -21.48 -37.29
CA HIS A 342 4.12 -20.91 -36.96
C HIS A 342 3.81 -19.63 -37.73
N TYR A 343 4.78 -18.72 -37.87
CA TYR A 343 4.59 -17.43 -38.54
C TYR A 343 5.16 -17.40 -39.98
N HIS A 344 5.66 -18.53 -40.49
CA HIS A 344 6.27 -18.63 -41.83
C HIS A 344 7.40 -17.61 -42.07
N LEU A 345 8.29 -17.47 -41.09
CA LEU A 345 9.39 -16.50 -41.10
C LEU A 345 10.70 -17.12 -41.59
N ASP A 346 11.56 -16.30 -42.20
CA ASP A 346 12.92 -16.71 -42.56
C ASP A 346 13.78 -16.88 -41.30
N PRO A 347 14.39 -18.06 -41.04
CA PRO A 347 15.29 -18.27 -39.91
C PRO A 347 16.46 -17.27 -39.84
N ALA A 348 16.86 -16.66 -40.96
CA ALA A 348 17.90 -15.64 -41.00
C ALA A 348 17.59 -14.41 -40.12
N LEU A 349 16.31 -14.15 -39.81
CA LEU A 349 15.88 -13.10 -38.88
C LEU A 349 16.42 -13.29 -37.45
N PHE A 350 16.81 -14.51 -37.10
CA PHE A 350 17.34 -14.88 -35.78
C PHE A 350 18.85 -15.19 -35.82
N SER A 351 19.53 -14.91 -36.93
CA SER A 351 20.99 -15.02 -37.03
C SER A 351 21.66 -14.09 -36.02
N ASP A 352 22.86 -14.47 -35.56
CA ASP A 352 23.60 -13.66 -34.60
C ASP A 352 23.94 -12.28 -35.21
N GLU A 353 24.18 -12.21 -36.52
CA GLU A 353 24.38 -10.96 -37.26
C GLU A 353 23.12 -10.08 -37.25
N ALA A 354 21.93 -10.63 -37.50
CA ALA A 354 20.68 -9.88 -37.48
C ALA A 354 20.32 -9.39 -36.07
N LEU A 355 20.59 -10.21 -35.05
CA LEU A 355 20.37 -9.84 -33.65
C LEU A 355 21.31 -8.72 -33.19
N GLU A 356 22.58 -8.76 -33.62
CA GLU A 356 23.55 -7.71 -33.29
C GLU A 356 23.27 -6.40 -34.03
N ALA A 357 22.86 -6.47 -35.30
CA ALA A 357 22.49 -5.29 -36.10
C ALA A 357 21.40 -4.44 -35.43
N GLU A 358 20.45 -5.07 -34.74
CA GLU A 358 19.33 -4.39 -34.07
C GLU A 358 19.52 -4.18 -32.56
N ARG A 359 20.66 -4.59 -31.99
CA ARG A 359 20.89 -4.56 -30.54
C ARG A 359 20.76 -3.16 -29.95
N ILE A 360 21.36 -2.17 -30.60
CA ILE A 360 21.33 -0.77 -30.15
C ILE A 360 19.91 -0.19 -30.28
N ASN A 361 19.25 -0.42 -31.42
CA ASN A 361 17.89 0.07 -31.67
C ASN A 361 16.89 -0.49 -30.66
N ASP A 362 16.94 -1.79 -30.40
CA ASP A 362 16.08 -2.44 -29.41
C ASP A 362 16.34 -1.89 -27.99
N SER A 363 17.61 -1.60 -27.67
CA SER A 363 17.99 -1.04 -26.37
C SER A 363 17.50 0.39 -26.19
N LEU A 364 17.65 1.25 -27.21
CA LEU A 364 17.15 2.63 -27.18
C LEU A 364 15.62 2.66 -27.06
N ALA A 365 14.93 1.84 -27.85
CA ALA A 365 13.47 1.76 -27.79
C ALA A 365 12.96 1.28 -26.42
N ALA A 366 13.67 0.39 -25.74
CA ALA A 366 13.35 -0.03 -24.38
C ALA A 366 13.64 1.05 -23.34
N ALA A 367 14.69 1.86 -23.55
CA ALA A 367 15.06 2.96 -22.65
C ALA A 367 14.09 4.15 -22.76
N ASP A 368 13.55 4.43 -23.95
CA ASP A 368 12.71 5.61 -24.22
C ASP A 368 11.28 5.48 -23.69
N ILE A 369 10.82 4.27 -23.35
CA ILE A 369 9.45 4.03 -22.85
C ILE A 369 9.29 4.19 -21.34
N ASN A 370 10.37 4.27 -20.56
CA ASN A 370 10.33 4.28 -19.09
C ASN A 370 11.26 5.35 -18.50
N ILE A 371 10.93 5.88 -17.33
CA ILE A 371 11.81 6.79 -16.58
C ILE A 371 12.60 5.97 -15.56
N VAL A 372 13.94 6.11 -15.59
CA VAL A 372 14.85 5.43 -14.65
C VAL A 372 15.55 6.43 -13.71
N LEU A 373 16.26 5.95 -12.69
CA LEU A 373 16.90 6.81 -11.69
C LEU A 373 17.89 7.81 -12.30
N GLU A 374 18.69 7.40 -13.29
CA GLU A 374 19.66 8.27 -13.99
C GLU A 374 18.99 9.41 -14.75
N ASP A 375 17.72 9.23 -15.14
CA ASP A 375 16.93 10.29 -15.74
C ASP A 375 16.49 11.27 -14.67
N ILE A 376 15.86 10.78 -13.59
CA ILE A 376 15.32 11.61 -12.50
C ILE A 376 16.43 12.45 -11.86
N GLN A 377 17.64 11.89 -11.74
CA GLN A 377 18.83 12.59 -11.27
C GLN A 377 19.15 13.85 -12.09
N LYS A 378 18.94 13.81 -13.42
CA LYS A 378 19.23 14.93 -14.33
C LYS A 378 18.08 15.94 -14.39
N LEU A 379 16.88 15.54 -13.97
CA LEU A 379 15.72 16.41 -13.90
C LEU A 379 15.75 17.28 -12.63
N LYS A 380 14.94 18.34 -12.66
CA LYS A 380 14.63 19.16 -11.49
C LYS A 380 13.15 19.02 -11.18
N THR A 381 12.76 18.11 -10.29
CA THR A 381 11.34 17.86 -9.98
C THR A 381 10.67 19.13 -9.43
N GLY A 382 9.80 19.76 -10.20
CA GLY A 382 9.16 21.04 -9.89
C GLY A 382 7.97 20.93 -8.94
N ALA A 383 7.27 19.79 -8.95
CA ALA A 383 6.16 19.53 -8.03
C ALA A 383 6.61 19.62 -6.57
N ARG A 384 5.82 20.23 -5.67
CA ARG A 384 6.10 20.19 -4.21
C ARG A 384 5.88 18.81 -3.62
N LEU A 385 4.83 18.12 -4.09
CA LEU A 385 4.47 16.78 -3.68
C LEU A 385 4.31 15.86 -4.90
N THR A 386 4.93 14.69 -4.88
CA THR A 386 4.77 13.66 -5.92
C THR A 386 4.14 12.39 -5.35
N ILE A 387 3.18 11.80 -6.06
CA ILE A 387 2.47 10.59 -5.61
C ILE A 387 2.73 9.48 -6.62
N PHE A 388 3.19 8.34 -6.13
CA PHE A 388 3.40 7.13 -6.92
C PHE A 388 2.39 6.06 -6.50
N ASN A 389 1.25 6.02 -7.20
CA ASN A 389 0.35 4.87 -7.14
C ASN A 389 0.91 3.73 -8.00
N ALA A 390 2.10 3.25 -7.61
CA ALA A 390 2.91 2.30 -8.34
C ALA A 390 3.65 1.36 -7.40
N CYS A 391 3.91 0.14 -7.87
CA CYS A 391 4.66 -0.86 -7.11
C CYS A 391 6.10 -0.36 -6.86
N TYR A 392 6.66 -0.63 -5.68
CA TYR A 392 8.09 -0.46 -5.35
C TYR A 392 8.72 0.95 -5.47
N ASN A 393 8.07 1.97 -6.03
CA ASN A 393 8.69 3.29 -6.20
C ASN A 393 9.02 3.99 -4.86
N GLY A 394 8.46 3.52 -3.75
CA GLY A 394 8.75 3.98 -2.39
C GLY A 394 9.62 3.01 -1.58
N SER A 395 10.33 2.06 -2.22
CA SER A 395 11.17 1.05 -1.56
C SER A 395 12.44 1.62 -0.94
N PHE A 396 12.29 2.48 0.08
CA PHE A 396 13.38 3.18 0.78
C PHE A 396 14.41 2.28 1.47
N HIS A 397 14.23 0.96 1.47
CA HIS A 397 15.17 -0.03 1.98
C HIS A 397 16.16 -0.52 0.93
N GLN A 398 15.91 -0.23 -0.35
CA GLN A 398 16.78 -0.53 -1.47
C GLN A 398 17.92 0.50 -1.55
N THR A 399 18.95 0.17 -2.34
CA THR A 399 20.09 1.04 -2.63
C THR A 399 19.61 2.35 -3.25
N GLY A 400 18.89 2.24 -4.38
CA GLY A 400 18.22 3.33 -5.09
C GLY A 400 16.71 3.14 -5.13
N TYR A 401 15.97 4.24 -5.13
CA TYR A 401 14.51 4.21 -5.26
C TYR A 401 13.92 5.50 -5.83
N VAL A 402 12.92 5.38 -6.70
CA VAL A 402 12.30 6.48 -7.47
C VAL A 402 11.90 7.67 -6.60
N ALA A 403 11.15 7.44 -5.52
CA ALA A 403 10.68 8.52 -4.65
C ALA A 403 11.83 9.33 -4.03
N GLY A 404 12.93 8.66 -3.64
CA GLY A 404 14.13 9.30 -3.12
C GLY A 404 14.80 10.20 -4.16
N TYR A 405 14.94 9.71 -5.39
CA TYR A 405 15.54 10.48 -6.47
C TYR A 405 14.75 11.75 -6.81
N HIS A 406 13.41 11.70 -6.73
CA HIS A 406 12.59 12.88 -6.94
C HIS A 406 12.77 13.94 -5.85
N ILE A 407 12.81 13.54 -4.57
CA ILE A 407 12.92 14.50 -3.46
C ILE A 407 14.34 15.06 -3.31
N PHE A 408 15.39 14.29 -3.62
CA PHE A 408 16.78 14.72 -3.42
C PHE A 408 17.42 15.40 -4.63
N ASN A 409 16.80 15.36 -5.81
CA ASN A 409 17.30 16.15 -6.95
C ASN A 409 17.17 17.66 -6.74
N ASP A 410 17.72 18.40 -7.70
CA ASP A 410 17.88 19.86 -7.68
C ASP A 410 16.56 20.63 -7.92
N GLY A 411 15.43 19.94 -7.92
CA GLY A 411 14.09 20.51 -8.01
C GLY A 411 13.53 21.02 -6.68
N ARG A 412 12.22 21.32 -6.68
CA ARG A 412 11.42 21.86 -5.57
C ARG A 412 10.71 20.79 -4.74
N ASN A 413 10.75 19.53 -5.15
CA ASN A 413 10.03 18.46 -4.45
C ASN A 413 10.51 18.26 -3.01
N VAL A 414 9.56 18.25 -2.08
CA VAL A 414 9.81 18.08 -0.64
C VAL A 414 9.09 16.87 -0.06
N VAL A 415 8.04 16.40 -0.73
CA VAL A 415 7.29 15.20 -0.31
C VAL A 415 7.10 14.25 -1.49
N ALA A 416 7.30 12.97 -1.25
CA ALA A 416 6.83 11.90 -2.12
C ALA A 416 5.99 10.89 -1.34
N GLN A 417 5.03 10.25 -1.99
CA GLN A 417 4.31 9.09 -1.46
C GLN A 417 4.55 7.90 -2.40
N GLY A 418 4.91 6.74 -1.86
CA GLY A 418 5.16 5.55 -2.67
C GLY A 418 5.01 4.26 -1.88
N ASN A 419 5.21 3.13 -2.56
CA ASN A 419 4.97 1.81 -2.00
C ASN A 419 6.24 0.96 -1.96
N THR A 420 6.43 0.14 -0.91
CA THR A 420 7.66 -0.66 -0.71
C THR A 420 7.63 -2.04 -1.36
N VAL A 421 6.46 -2.53 -1.75
CA VAL A 421 6.23 -3.80 -2.45
C VAL A 421 5.17 -3.64 -3.56
N ASN A 422 4.77 -4.75 -4.20
CA ASN A 422 3.63 -4.76 -5.13
C ASN A 422 2.36 -4.22 -4.48
N VAL A 423 1.62 -3.42 -5.23
CA VAL A 423 0.31 -2.88 -4.85
C VAL A 423 -0.76 -3.25 -5.83
N LEU A 424 -1.99 -3.31 -5.35
CA LEU A 424 -3.17 -3.33 -6.21
C LEU A 424 -3.38 -1.90 -6.72
N GLN A 425 -3.25 -1.69 -8.02
CA GLN A 425 -3.44 -0.37 -8.61
C GLN A 425 -4.94 0.02 -8.66
N ASP A 426 -5.85 -0.93 -8.36
CA ASP A 426 -7.31 -0.75 -8.31
C ASP A 426 -7.78 -0.12 -7.01
N LYS A 427 -6.88 0.04 -6.03
CA LYS A 427 -7.15 0.64 -4.74
C LYS A 427 -7.65 2.08 -4.88
N TRP A 428 -8.41 2.54 -3.88
CA TRP A 428 -8.77 3.95 -3.73
C TRP A 428 -7.57 4.75 -3.20
N ALA A 429 -6.60 5.02 -4.07
CA ALA A 429 -5.31 5.60 -3.71
C ALA A 429 -5.37 7.09 -3.31
N ASP A 430 -6.48 7.75 -3.62
CA ASP A 430 -6.73 9.18 -3.46
C ASP A 430 -7.79 9.48 -2.39
N GLN A 431 -8.08 8.51 -1.50
CA GLN A 431 -8.99 8.71 -0.37
C GLN A 431 -8.61 10.00 0.39
N LEU A 432 -9.58 10.92 0.45
CA LEU A 432 -9.48 12.19 1.17
C LEU A 432 -8.25 13.05 0.78
N ILE A 433 -7.69 12.90 -0.42
CA ILE A 433 -6.54 13.69 -0.88
C ILE A 433 -6.80 15.21 -0.88
N GLY A 434 -8.06 15.62 -0.91
CA GLY A 434 -8.48 17.02 -0.72
C GLY A 434 -7.97 17.68 0.56
N TYR A 435 -7.49 16.92 1.56
CA TYR A 435 -6.80 17.44 2.75
C TYR A 435 -5.67 18.39 2.36
N LEU A 436 -4.92 18.04 1.30
CA LEU A 436 -3.82 18.83 0.78
C LEU A 436 -4.31 20.23 0.35
N ALA A 437 -5.44 20.31 -0.37
CA ALA A 437 -6.00 21.59 -0.82
C ALA A 437 -6.63 22.41 0.32
N LEU A 438 -6.98 21.78 1.44
CA LEU A 438 -7.42 22.48 2.65
C LEU A 438 -6.25 23.04 3.47
N GLY A 439 -5.00 22.77 3.09
CA GLY A 439 -3.81 23.16 3.85
C GLY A 439 -3.54 22.30 5.09
N ILE A 440 -4.19 21.13 5.18
CA ILE A 440 -3.89 20.13 6.21
C ILE A 440 -2.53 19.51 5.88
N ARG A 441 -1.73 19.20 6.92
CA ARG A 441 -0.41 18.60 6.74
C ARG A 441 -0.51 17.27 5.96
N ALA A 442 0.41 17.06 5.03
CA ALA A 442 0.41 15.89 4.15
C ALA A 442 0.39 14.56 4.93
N GLY A 443 1.03 14.50 6.11
CA GLY A 443 1.04 13.33 6.98
C GLY A 443 -0.36 12.88 7.42
N PHE A 444 -1.30 13.79 7.67
CA PHE A 444 -2.67 13.37 7.99
C PHE A 444 -3.35 12.70 6.80
N TRP A 445 -3.13 13.19 5.58
CA TRP A 445 -3.60 12.49 4.39
C TRP A 445 -2.95 11.09 4.25
N GLN A 446 -1.66 10.95 4.57
CA GLN A 446 -1.00 9.63 4.55
C GLN A 446 -1.67 8.60 5.47
N LYS A 447 -2.28 9.04 6.58
CA LYS A 447 -3.05 8.14 7.47
C LYS A 447 -4.34 7.63 6.81
N GLU A 448 -4.84 8.34 5.80
CA GLU A 448 -6.05 7.91 5.08
C GLU A 448 -5.75 6.82 4.05
N VAL A 449 -4.51 6.75 3.53
CA VAL A 449 -4.05 5.72 2.57
C VAL A 449 -3.04 4.77 3.24
N CYS A 450 -3.41 4.26 4.41
CA CYS A 450 -2.53 3.57 5.35
C CYS A 450 -2.41 2.05 5.12
N TYR A 451 -1.89 1.64 3.96
CA TYR A 451 -1.51 0.23 3.75
C TYR A 451 -0.14 -0.10 4.35
N LEU A 452 0.14 -1.39 4.55
CA LEU A 452 1.40 -1.84 5.14
C LEU A 452 2.60 -1.41 4.29
N GLU A 453 2.42 -1.34 2.98
CA GLU A 453 3.43 -0.97 2.00
C GLU A 453 3.46 0.53 1.64
N SER A 454 2.44 1.30 1.99
CA SER A 454 2.32 2.73 1.64
C SER A 454 3.06 3.62 2.63
N HIS A 455 4.02 4.41 2.15
CA HIS A 455 4.84 5.30 2.99
C HIS A 455 5.04 6.68 2.36
N MET A 456 5.21 7.68 3.21
CA MET A 456 5.62 9.02 2.83
C MET A 456 7.14 9.15 2.96
N ILE A 457 7.75 9.78 1.96
CA ILE A 457 9.19 10.04 1.87
C ILE A 457 9.36 11.56 1.84
N GLY A 458 10.26 12.08 2.66
CA GLY A 458 10.48 13.51 2.81
C GLY A 458 9.76 14.09 4.02
N ASP A 459 9.18 15.28 3.85
CA ASP A 459 8.59 16.07 4.93
C ASP A 459 7.08 15.83 5.10
N PRO A 460 6.62 15.12 6.15
CA PRO A 460 5.21 14.85 6.35
C PRO A 460 4.44 16.06 6.89
N THR A 461 5.13 17.11 7.33
CA THR A 461 4.51 18.29 7.93
C THR A 461 4.22 19.39 6.91
N PHE A 462 4.71 19.23 5.68
CA PHE A 462 4.45 20.16 4.58
C PHE A 462 2.94 20.32 4.38
N ARG A 463 2.53 21.56 4.13
CA ARG A 463 1.16 21.95 3.86
C ARG A 463 1.11 23.02 2.78
N PHE A 464 0.08 22.95 1.95
CA PHE A 464 -0.25 24.04 1.03
C PHE A 464 -0.92 25.19 1.79
N THR A 465 -0.99 26.36 1.18
CA THR A 465 -1.74 27.49 1.73
C THR A 465 -3.24 27.17 1.75
N ALA A 466 -3.84 27.25 2.93
CA ALA A 466 -5.26 27.01 3.11
C ALA A 466 -6.12 28.03 2.34
N PRO A 467 -7.28 27.63 1.79
CA PRO A 467 -8.24 28.56 1.22
C PRO A 467 -8.76 29.55 2.27
N GLU A 468 -9.23 30.70 1.80
CA GLU A 468 -9.88 31.68 2.68
C GLU A 468 -11.06 31.05 3.43
N GLY A 469 -11.14 31.28 4.73
CA GLY A 469 -12.18 30.74 5.62
C GLY A 469 -11.92 29.31 6.13
N VAL A 470 -10.84 28.65 5.71
CA VAL A 470 -10.46 27.32 6.22
C VAL A 470 -9.39 27.45 7.31
N ASP A 471 -9.70 27.00 8.53
CA ASP A 471 -8.72 26.88 9.60
C ASP A 471 -8.04 25.50 9.57
N ALA A 472 -7.01 25.38 8.73
CA ALA A 472 -6.27 24.14 8.57
C ALA A 472 -5.51 23.71 9.83
N ALA A 473 -5.12 24.66 10.68
CA ALA A 473 -4.42 24.39 11.93
C ALA A 473 -5.37 23.76 12.95
N GLU A 474 -6.60 24.28 13.06
CA GLU A 474 -7.68 23.70 13.84
C GLU A 474 -7.98 22.27 13.38
N ILE A 475 -8.20 22.06 12.07
CA ILE A 475 -8.53 20.72 11.54
C ILE A 475 -7.39 19.73 11.80
N SER A 476 -6.13 20.13 11.60
CA SER A 476 -4.97 19.29 11.90
C SER A 476 -4.93 18.91 13.40
N ARG A 477 -5.21 19.87 14.29
CA ARG A 477 -5.32 19.61 15.74
C ARG A 477 -6.46 18.64 16.04
N THR A 478 -7.62 18.82 15.42
CA THR A 478 -8.78 17.93 15.56
C THR A 478 -8.44 16.50 15.15
N LEU A 479 -7.76 16.29 14.02
CA LEU A 479 -7.34 14.95 13.57
C LEU A 479 -6.33 14.29 14.53
N ALA A 480 -5.41 15.07 15.09
CA ALA A 480 -4.52 14.59 16.15
C ALA A 480 -5.30 14.15 17.39
N HIS A 481 -6.22 15.01 17.88
CA HIS A 481 -7.06 14.72 19.03
C HIS A 481 -7.95 13.49 18.82
N GLN A 482 -8.58 13.37 17.65
CA GLN A 482 -9.42 12.22 17.29
C GLN A 482 -8.64 10.91 17.44
N SER A 483 -7.37 10.88 17.02
CA SER A 483 -6.52 9.68 17.18
C SER A 483 -6.39 9.27 18.66
N TYR A 484 -6.26 10.23 19.57
CA TYR A 484 -6.21 9.96 21.01
C TYR A 484 -7.58 9.60 21.62
N ILE A 485 -8.68 10.05 21.02
CA ILE A 485 -10.04 9.66 21.41
C ILE A 485 -10.28 8.20 21.03
N LEU A 486 -9.93 7.80 19.80
CA LEU A 486 -10.02 6.42 19.33
C LEU A 486 -9.16 5.46 20.17
N ASP A 487 -8.00 5.93 20.64
CA ASP A 487 -7.13 5.18 21.56
C ASP A 487 -7.68 5.09 23.02
N GLY A 488 -8.81 5.73 23.33
CA GLY A 488 -9.35 5.82 24.69
C GLY A 488 -8.50 6.67 25.65
N LYS A 489 -7.55 7.46 25.13
CA LYS A 489 -6.68 8.36 25.91
C LYS A 489 -7.34 9.72 26.17
N MET A 490 -8.40 10.04 25.44
CA MET A 490 -9.20 11.25 25.58
C MET A 490 -10.69 10.91 25.46
N LYS A 491 -11.53 11.75 26.06
CA LYS A 491 -12.99 11.62 25.95
C LYS A 491 -13.47 12.07 24.58
N ASN A 492 -14.57 11.48 24.10
CA ASN A 492 -15.26 11.89 22.90
C ASN A 492 -16.08 13.18 23.15
N GLU A 493 -15.39 14.31 23.31
CA GLU A 493 -16.00 15.63 23.53
C GLU A 493 -15.09 16.75 22.99
N GLY A 494 -15.67 17.85 22.51
CA GLY A 494 -14.93 19.01 22.02
C GLY A 494 -14.07 18.73 20.77
N VAL A 495 -12.87 19.33 20.73
CA VAL A 495 -11.93 19.21 19.59
C VAL A 495 -11.58 17.74 19.34
N GLY A 496 -11.95 17.23 18.17
CA GLY A 496 -11.72 15.84 17.76
C GLY A 496 -12.89 14.90 18.04
N GLY A 497 -13.87 15.30 18.85
CA GLY A 497 -15.04 14.50 19.19
C GLY A 497 -16.19 14.59 18.19
N SER A 498 -17.27 13.84 18.44
CA SER A 498 -18.41 13.70 17.54
C SER A 498 -19.08 15.03 17.18
N GLU A 499 -19.37 15.87 18.17
CA GLU A 499 -20.03 17.18 17.96
C GLU A 499 -19.29 18.04 16.93
N TYR A 500 -17.95 18.02 16.94
CA TYR A 500 -17.15 18.78 15.98
C TYR A 500 -17.33 18.27 14.54
N TRP A 501 -17.41 16.95 14.34
CA TRP A 501 -17.52 16.35 13.02
C TRP A 501 -18.96 16.40 12.47
N GLU A 502 -19.97 16.41 13.35
CA GLU A 502 -21.39 16.54 12.96
C GLU A 502 -21.65 17.84 12.18
N ASP A 503 -21.01 18.94 12.56
CA ASP A 503 -21.12 20.24 11.87
C ASP A 503 -20.71 20.13 10.39
N PHE A 504 -19.78 19.23 10.06
CA PHE A 504 -19.30 19.03 8.70
C PHE A 504 -20.19 18.14 7.84
N LEU A 505 -21.16 17.41 8.39
CA LEU A 505 -22.09 16.57 7.59
C LEU A 505 -22.94 17.39 6.63
N ASN A 506 -23.19 18.67 6.93
CA ASN A 506 -24.00 19.57 6.11
C ASN A 506 -23.15 20.64 5.39
N ALA A 507 -21.82 20.53 5.43
CA ALA A 507 -20.92 21.48 4.80
C ALA A 507 -21.16 21.55 3.28
N ARG A 508 -20.97 22.74 2.70
CA ARG A 508 -21.17 22.97 1.26
C ARG A 508 -20.16 22.16 0.43
N GLU A 509 -18.90 22.22 0.81
CA GLU A 509 -17.82 21.54 0.09
C GLU A 509 -17.81 20.05 0.45
N PRO A 510 -17.76 19.16 -0.57
CA PRO A 510 -17.91 17.73 -0.34
C PRO A 510 -16.78 17.11 0.48
N ILE A 511 -15.58 17.71 0.47
CA ILE A 511 -14.44 17.19 1.23
C ILE A 511 -14.70 17.21 2.74
N PHE A 512 -15.40 18.23 3.27
CA PHE A 512 -15.78 18.28 4.68
C PHE A 512 -16.80 17.19 5.04
N ARG A 513 -17.82 16.99 4.18
CA ARG A 513 -18.79 15.91 4.38
C ARG A 513 -18.14 14.53 4.33
N ALA A 514 -17.24 14.29 3.37
CA ALA A 514 -16.51 13.03 3.29
C ALA A 514 -15.62 12.80 4.53
N MET A 515 -14.96 13.85 5.05
CA MET A 515 -14.25 13.78 6.33
C MET A 515 -15.18 13.35 7.46
N ALA A 516 -16.30 14.05 7.62
CA ALA A 516 -17.27 13.79 8.68
C ALA A 516 -17.79 12.35 8.64
N VAL A 517 -18.16 11.84 7.45
CA VAL A 517 -18.60 10.46 7.26
C VAL A 517 -17.56 9.49 7.82
N LYS A 518 -16.29 9.62 7.43
CA LYS A 518 -15.25 8.73 7.93
C LYS A 518 -15.07 8.85 9.44
N LYS A 519 -14.94 10.08 9.95
CA LYS A 519 -14.56 10.33 11.34
C LYS A 519 -15.67 9.94 12.32
N LEU A 520 -16.92 10.20 11.98
CA LEU A 520 -18.08 9.81 12.78
C LEU A 520 -18.32 8.29 12.75
N THR A 521 -18.05 7.61 11.63
CA THR A 521 -18.06 6.13 11.62
C THR A 521 -16.98 5.54 12.52
N GLU A 522 -15.76 6.08 12.49
CA GLU A 522 -14.66 5.63 13.37
C GLU A 522 -14.98 5.85 14.86
N LEU A 523 -15.69 6.95 15.19
CA LEU A 523 -16.17 7.24 16.55
C LEU A 523 -17.41 6.40 16.94
N GLY A 524 -17.98 5.63 16.01
CA GLY A 524 -19.12 4.75 16.26
C GLY A 524 -20.50 5.43 16.19
N GLU A 525 -20.56 6.69 15.74
CA GLU A 525 -21.78 7.50 15.68
C GLU A 525 -22.66 7.17 14.47
N LEU A 526 -22.04 6.88 13.32
CA LEU A 526 -22.78 6.49 12.12
C LEU A 526 -22.96 4.98 12.06
N ARG A 527 -24.21 4.54 11.94
CA ARG A 527 -24.61 3.14 11.73
C ARG A 527 -24.79 2.89 10.23
N SER A 528 -24.97 1.62 9.86
CA SER A 528 -25.18 1.23 8.46
C SER A 528 -26.38 1.92 7.80
N ALA A 529 -27.45 2.22 8.55
CA ALA A 529 -28.61 2.94 8.04
C ALA A 529 -28.26 4.39 7.67
N ASP A 530 -27.52 5.11 8.52
CA ASP A 530 -27.10 6.49 8.26
C ASP A 530 -26.19 6.55 7.03
N LEU A 531 -25.25 5.60 6.93
CA LEU A 531 -24.34 5.50 5.79
C LEU A 531 -25.07 5.18 4.48
N ALA A 532 -26.10 4.33 4.53
CA ALA A 532 -26.95 4.06 3.37
C ALA A 532 -27.74 5.30 2.94
N GLU A 533 -28.27 6.06 3.89
CA GLU A 533 -28.95 7.32 3.60
C GLU A 533 -28.02 8.35 2.95
N ILE A 534 -26.79 8.50 3.47
CA ILE A 534 -25.77 9.40 2.90
C ILE A 534 -25.41 8.96 1.49
N PHE A 535 -25.19 7.65 1.27
CA PHE A 535 -24.92 7.11 -0.06
C PHE A 535 -26.05 7.42 -1.05
N GLU A 536 -27.30 7.30 -0.63
CA GLU A 536 -28.45 7.51 -1.50
C GLU A 536 -28.72 9.00 -1.80
N LYS A 537 -28.48 9.89 -0.84
CA LYS A 537 -28.88 11.30 -0.94
C LYS A 537 -27.76 12.25 -1.39
N ASP A 538 -26.48 11.95 -1.12
CA ASP A 538 -25.40 12.87 -1.47
C ASP A 538 -25.07 12.86 -2.96
N LYS A 539 -24.95 14.06 -3.54
CA LYS A 539 -24.66 14.25 -4.96
C LYS A 539 -23.19 14.07 -5.30
N SER A 540 -22.30 14.29 -4.33
CA SER A 540 -20.86 14.22 -4.51
C SER A 540 -20.38 12.78 -4.60
N TRP A 541 -19.48 12.56 -5.56
CA TRP A 541 -18.87 11.25 -5.78
C TRP A 541 -17.97 10.84 -4.63
N ILE A 542 -17.20 11.78 -4.07
CA ILE A 542 -16.27 11.48 -2.97
C ILE A 542 -17.01 11.16 -1.67
N VAL A 543 -18.18 11.78 -1.42
CA VAL A 543 -18.98 11.49 -0.23
C VAL A 543 -19.64 10.12 -0.34
N ARG A 544 -20.25 9.79 -1.49
CA ARG A 544 -20.83 8.46 -1.72
C ARG A 544 -19.80 7.35 -1.66
N LEU A 545 -18.61 7.53 -2.26
CA LEU A 545 -17.54 6.54 -2.19
C LEU A 545 -17.04 6.33 -0.75
N GLN A 546 -16.98 7.42 0.04
CA GLN A 546 -16.65 7.34 1.46
C GLN A 546 -17.71 6.59 2.25
N ALA A 547 -19.00 6.81 1.98
CA ALA A 547 -20.11 6.08 2.60
C ALA A 547 -20.08 4.59 2.23
N LEU A 548 -19.88 4.24 0.95
CA LEU A 548 -19.73 2.85 0.49
C LEU A 548 -18.57 2.13 1.20
N THR A 549 -17.44 2.82 1.38
CA THR A 549 -16.28 2.24 2.05
C THR A 549 -16.50 2.09 3.56
N ALA A 550 -17.16 3.07 4.18
CA ALA A 550 -17.47 3.05 5.62
C ALA A 550 -18.54 2.01 5.99
N ILE A 551 -19.51 1.73 5.10
CA ILE A 551 -20.57 0.76 5.35
C ILE A 551 -20.12 -0.69 5.13
N ALA A 552 -19.12 -0.92 4.27
CA ALA A 552 -18.69 -2.27 3.88
C ALA A 552 -18.36 -3.22 5.07
N PRO A 553 -17.71 -2.78 6.16
CA PRO A 553 -17.42 -3.66 7.29
C PRO A 553 -18.64 -4.14 8.08
N PHE A 554 -19.82 -3.53 7.94
CA PHE A 554 -21.02 -3.96 8.67
C PHE A 554 -21.55 -5.30 8.14
N VAL A 555 -21.50 -5.52 6.82
CA VAL A 555 -21.95 -6.76 6.14
C VAL A 555 -23.38 -7.14 6.56
N ASP A 556 -24.27 -6.15 6.57
CA ASP A 556 -25.69 -6.30 6.91
C ASP A 556 -26.61 -5.97 5.72
N GLU A 557 -27.93 -6.03 5.93
CA GLU A 557 -28.91 -5.79 4.87
C GLU A 557 -28.78 -4.40 4.21
N ASN A 558 -28.46 -3.37 5.00
CA ASN A 558 -28.22 -2.02 4.47
C ASN A 558 -26.98 -2.01 3.58
N THR A 559 -25.91 -2.68 4.03
CA THR A 559 -24.66 -2.83 3.27
C THR A 559 -24.93 -3.50 1.92
N LEU A 560 -25.64 -4.64 1.91
CA LEU A 560 -25.93 -5.39 0.69
C LEU A 560 -26.75 -4.57 -0.30
N LYS A 561 -27.74 -3.79 0.17
CA LYS A 561 -28.52 -2.86 -0.66
C LYS A 561 -27.68 -1.73 -1.25
N VAL A 562 -26.76 -1.16 -0.48
CA VAL A 562 -25.85 -0.11 -0.97
C VAL A 562 -24.89 -0.68 -2.02
N VAL A 563 -24.35 -1.87 -1.79
CA VAL A 563 -23.49 -2.57 -2.76
C VAL A 563 -24.24 -2.81 -4.07
N GLU A 564 -25.44 -3.40 -3.99
CA GLU A 564 -26.33 -3.66 -5.15
C GLU A 564 -26.61 -2.38 -5.94
N LYS A 565 -27.09 -1.31 -5.27
CA LYS A 565 -27.32 -0.01 -5.92
C LYS A 565 -26.04 0.56 -6.54
N GLY A 566 -24.91 0.44 -5.84
CA GLY A 566 -23.64 1.01 -6.26
C GLY A 566 -23.06 0.39 -7.52
N ILE A 567 -23.42 -0.85 -7.89
CA ILE A 567 -23.03 -1.50 -9.16
C ILE A 567 -23.39 -0.65 -10.38
N PHE A 568 -24.44 0.17 -10.28
CA PHE A 568 -24.91 1.08 -11.34
C PHE A 568 -24.68 2.57 -11.06
N ASP A 569 -23.87 2.94 -10.06
CA ASP A 569 -23.57 4.35 -9.77
C ASP A 569 -22.94 5.05 -10.99
N PRO A 570 -23.24 6.32 -11.28
CA PRO A 570 -22.60 7.04 -12.40
C PRO A 570 -21.07 7.17 -12.28
N PHE A 571 -20.51 7.08 -11.08
CA PHE A 571 -19.08 7.10 -10.84
C PHE A 571 -18.49 5.68 -10.94
N GLU A 572 -17.59 5.48 -11.90
CA GLU A 572 -17.01 4.16 -12.22
C GLU A 572 -16.33 3.51 -11.00
N MET A 573 -15.64 4.29 -10.17
CA MET A 573 -14.98 3.77 -8.97
C MET A 573 -15.97 3.17 -7.98
N ILE A 574 -17.16 3.78 -7.81
CA ILE A 574 -18.22 3.22 -6.95
C ILE A 574 -18.74 1.92 -7.56
N ARG A 575 -19.04 1.88 -8.87
CA ARG A 575 -19.46 0.64 -9.56
C ARG A 575 -18.47 -0.48 -9.37
N ARG A 576 -17.19 -0.20 -9.62
CA ARG A 576 -16.09 -1.15 -9.55
C ARG A 576 -15.89 -1.66 -8.12
N GLN A 577 -15.89 -0.76 -7.14
CA GLN A 577 -15.72 -1.12 -5.75
C GLN A 577 -16.94 -1.90 -5.20
N SER A 578 -18.15 -1.57 -5.63
CA SER A 578 -19.36 -2.36 -5.34
C SER A 578 -19.26 -3.77 -5.92
N CYS A 579 -18.79 -3.94 -7.16
CA CYS A 579 -18.55 -5.28 -7.71
C CYS A 579 -17.55 -6.07 -6.86
N HIS A 580 -16.43 -5.45 -6.45
CA HIS A 580 -15.46 -6.10 -5.56
C HIS A 580 -16.05 -6.49 -4.20
N TYR A 581 -16.86 -5.61 -3.59
CA TYR A 581 -17.53 -5.93 -2.33
C TYR A 581 -18.57 -7.03 -2.49
N ALA A 582 -19.37 -7.02 -3.56
CA ALA A 582 -20.33 -8.09 -3.85
C ALA A 582 -19.63 -9.46 -3.91
N GLY A 583 -18.49 -9.53 -4.61
CA GLY A 583 -17.65 -10.72 -4.68
C GLY A 583 -17.11 -11.14 -3.32
N LYS A 584 -16.46 -10.23 -2.58
CA LYS A 584 -15.86 -10.51 -1.25
C LYS A 584 -16.88 -10.84 -0.16
N MET A 585 -18.12 -10.39 -0.32
CA MET A 585 -19.21 -10.67 0.61
C MET A 585 -19.86 -12.02 0.33
N GLY A 586 -19.80 -12.52 -0.91
CA GLY A 586 -20.68 -13.60 -1.36
C GLY A 586 -22.13 -13.10 -1.48
N ALA A 587 -22.32 -11.88 -1.97
CA ALA A 587 -23.61 -11.20 -2.05
C ALA A 587 -24.47 -11.78 -3.19
N GLU A 588 -25.18 -12.88 -2.90
CA GLU A 588 -26.05 -13.55 -3.89
C GLU A 588 -27.18 -12.64 -4.39
N ASN A 589 -27.57 -11.60 -3.63
CA ASN A 589 -28.56 -10.60 -4.07
C ASN A 589 -28.07 -9.71 -5.22
N CYS A 590 -26.77 -9.67 -5.50
CA CYS A 590 -26.20 -8.86 -6.59
C CYS A 590 -25.99 -9.66 -7.89
N LYS A 591 -26.39 -10.94 -7.95
CA LYS A 591 -26.02 -11.84 -9.04
C LYS A 591 -26.54 -11.36 -10.39
N ASP A 592 -27.80 -10.95 -10.45
CA ASP A 592 -28.43 -10.52 -11.70
C ASP A 592 -27.83 -9.20 -12.19
N GLU A 593 -27.54 -8.28 -11.26
CA GLU A 593 -26.89 -7.00 -11.53
C GLU A 593 -25.47 -7.21 -12.07
N LEU A 594 -24.70 -8.12 -11.49
CA LEU A 594 -23.36 -8.45 -11.97
C LEU A 594 -23.40 -9.07 -13.38
N ILE A 595 -24.37 -9.96 -13.65
CA ILE A 595 -24.57 -10.54 -14.98
C ILE A 595 -24.90 -9.44 -16.00
N ASP A 596 -25.77 -8.50 -15.64
CA ASP A 596 -26.13 -7.36 -16.48
C ASP A 596 -24.91 -6.51 -16.87
N ILE A 597 -24.04 -6.20 -15.89
CA ILE A 597 -22.78 -5.50 -16.13
C ILE A 597 -21.91 -6.25 -17.15
N VAL A 598 -21.73 -7.56 -16.98
CA VAL A 598 -20.89 -8.38 -17.88
C VAL A 598 -21.45 -8.38 -19.30
N ARG A 599 -22.77 -8.40 -19.47
CA ARG A 599 -23.41 -8.46 -20.79
C ARG A 599 -23.52 -7.11 -21.49
N HIS A 600 -23.70 -6.01 -20.74
CA HIS A 600 -24.18 -4.77 -21.35
C HIS A 600 -23.27 -3.56 -21.12
N SER A 601 -22.38 -3.57 -20.13
CA SER A 601 -21.57 -2.40 -19.74
C SER A 601 -20.17 -2.35 -20.39
N HIS A 602 -20.09 -2.53 -21.71
CA HIS A 602 -18.81 -2.61 -22.44
C HIS A 602 -17.93 -1.35 -22.38
N GLU A 603 -18.53 -0.20 -22.07
CA GLU A 603 -17.84 1.07 -21.91
C GLU A 603 -17.03 1.18 -20.60
N VAL A 604 -17.33 0.35 -19.59
CA VAL A 604 -16.64 0.31 -18.29
C VAL A 604 -15.91 -1.02 -18.08
N VAL A 605 -14.93 -1.29 -18.94
CA VAL A 605 -14.17 -2.56 -18.97
C VAL A 605 -13.62 -2.98 -17.59
N ARG A 606 -13.15 -2.04 -16.75
CA ARG A 606 -12.67 -2.38 -15.39
C ARG A 606 -13.79 -2.78 -14.44
N THR A 607 -14.97 -2.17 -14.55
CA THR A 607 -16.16 -2.62 -13.82
C THR A 607 -16.59 -4.00 -14.31
N GLN A 608 -16.58 -4.28 -15.62
CA GLN A 608 -16.88 -5.62 -16.14
C GLN A 608 -15.90 -6.68 -15.62
N TYR A 609 -14.61 -6.37 -15.59
CA TYR A 609 -13.60 -7.24 -15.00
C TYR A 609 -13.86 -7.52 -13.52
N ALA A 610 -14.21 -6.48 -12.75
CA ALA A 610 -14.58 -6.63 -11.35
C ALA A 610 -15.85 -7.48 -11.17
N ALA A 611 -16.85 -7.32 -12.04
CA ALA A 611 -18.09 -8.11 -12.00
C ALA A 611 -17.86 -9.59 -12.35
N GLN A 612 -17.03 -9.89 -13.35
CA GLN A 612 -16.59 -11.26 -13.66
C GLN A 612 -15.86 -11.89 -12.47
N GLY A 613 -14.94 -11.14 -11.85
CA GLY A 613 -14.26 -11.57 -10.63
C GLY A 613 -15.24 -11.87 -9.50
N ALA A 614 -16.25 -11.02 -9.28
CA ALA A 614 -17.27 -11.22 -8.26
C ALA A 614 -18.12 -12.47 -8.51
N LEU A 615 -18.64 -12.64 -9.74
CA LEU A 615 -19.41 -13.82 -10.14
C LEU A 615 -18.61 -15.13 -9.96
N SER A 616 -17.28 -15.07 -10.04
CA SER A 616 -16.42 -16.25 -9.86
C SER A 616 -16.34 -16.74 -8.42
N LEU A 617 -16.90 -15.96 -7.48
CA LEU A 617 -16.97 -16.28 -6.06
C LEU A 617 -18.40 -16.67 -5.59
N LEU A 618 -19.42 -16.46 -6.44
CA LEU A 618 -20.81 -16.82 -6.17
C LEU A 618 -21.13 -18.27 -6.60
N LYS A 619 -22.30 -18.80 -6.20
CA LYS A 619 -22.74 -20.14 -6.62
C LYS A 619 -22.91 -20.25 -8.13
N HIS A 620 -22.32 -21.30 -8.68
CA HIS A 620 -22.03 -21.46 -10.11
C HIS A 620 -23.12 -22.19 -10.90
N ASP A 621 -23.77 -23.16 -10.29
CA ASP A 621 -24.85 -23.96 -10.87
C ASP A 621 -26.07 -23.11 -11.27
N GLU A 622 -26.14 -21.89 -10.76
CA GLU A 622 -27.18 -20.90 -11.05
C GLU A 622 -26.76 -19.86 -12.10
N LEU A 623 -25.52 -19.90 -12.62
CA LEU A 623 -25.05 -18.94 -13.63
C LEU A 623 -25.51 -19.33 -15.05
N PRO A 624 -25.95 -18.37 -15.88
CA PRO A 624 -26.24 -18.61 -17.29
C PRO A 624 -25.03 -19.19 -18.05
N GLU A 625 -25.29 -20.07 -19.04
CA GLU A 625 -24.25 -20.78 -19.79
C GLU A 625 -23.24 -19.84 -20.48
N ASP A 626 -23.71 -18.73 -21.05
CA ASP A 626 -22.87 -17.71 -21.70
C ASP A 626 -21.91 -17.02 -20.73
N ILE A 627 -22.32 -16.85 -19.48
CA ILE A 627 -21.48 -16.31 -18.41
C ILE A 627 -20.50 -17.37 -17.93
N ALA A 628 -21.00 -18.56 -17.59
CA ALA A 628 -20.19 -19.67 -17.07
C ALA A 628 -19.06 -20.08 -18.03
N LYS A 629 -19.34 -20.13 -19.34
CA LYS A 629 -18.35 -20.49 -20.38
C LYS A 629 -17.15 -19.54 -20.43
N ASN A 630 -17.36 -18.25 -20.13
CA ASN A 630 -16.32 -17.23 -20.20
C ASN A 630 -15.47 -17.12 -18.92
N MET A 631 -15.79 -17.89 -17.87
CA MET A 631 -15.11 -17.86 -16.56
C MET A 631 -13.98 -18.92 -16.46
N GLY A 632 -13.63 -19.53 -17.60
CA GLY A 632 -13.22 -20.93 -17.75
C GLY A 632 -11.83 -21.38 -17.31
N TYR A 633 -11.06 -20.65 -16.48
CA TYR A 633 -9.82 -21.21 -15.91
C TYR A 633 -9.91 -21.47 -14.41
N PHE A 634 -10.10 -20.44 -13.58
CA PHE A 634 -10.20 -20.64 -12.13
C PHE A 634 -11.45 -21.46 -11.78
N PHE A 635 -12.61 -21.08 -12.34
CA PHE A 635 -13.89 -21.76 -12.16
C PHE A 635 -13.83 -23.26 -12.45
N ASN A 636 -13.27 -23.63 -13.62
CA ASN A 636 -13.17 -25.03 -14.04
C ASN A 636 -12.24 -25.86 -13.14
N ASN A 637 -11.36 -25.21 -12.39
CA ASN A 637 -10.43 -25.87 -11.47
C ASN A 637 -10.95 -25.94 -10.03
N ILE A 638 -12.06 -25.28 -9.66
CA ILE A 638 -12.59 -25.33 -8.28
C ILE A 638 -12.86 -26.76 -7.80
N PRO A 639 -13.51 -27.65 -8.58
CA PRO A 639 -13.73 -29.04 -8.14
C PRO A 639 -12.40 -29.75 -7.83
N LYS A 640 -11.42 -29.66 -8.74
CA LYS A 640 -10.09 -30.25 -8.59
C LYS A 640 -9.29 -29.64 -7.43
N MET A 641 -9.45 -28.35 -7.21
CA MET A 641 -8.88 -27.62 -6.08
C MET A 641 -9.46 -28.17 -4.77
N MET A 642 -10.78 -28.29 -4.66
CA MET A 642 -11.44 -28.83 -3.46
C MET A 642 -11.12 -30.31 -3.24
N GLU A 643 -11.01 -31.12 -4.29
CA GLU A 643 -10.51 -32.49 -4.20
C GLU A 643 -9.09 -32.53 -3.61
N THR A 644 -8.18 -31.69 -4.13
CA THR A 644 -6.80 -31.60 -3.61
C THR A 644 -6.77 -31.10 -2.17
N ILE A 645 -7.59 -30.11 -1.82
CA ILE A 645 -7.70 -29.59 -0.45
C ILE A 645 -8.20 -30.68 0.51
N LYS A 646 -9.07 -31.59 0.08
CA LYS A 646 -9.63 -32.66 0.93
C LYS A 646 -8.83 -33.96 0.93
N ASP A 647 -7.94 -34.17 -0.03
CA ASP A 647 -7.14 -35.39 -0.13
C ASP A 647 -6.13 -35.50 1.01
N LEU A 648 -6.38 -36.42 1.94
CA LEU A 648 -5.51 -36.70 3.08
C LEU A 648 -4.16 -37.32 2.66
N ASN A 649 -4.05 -37.83 1.43
CA ASN A 649 -2.82 -38.43 0.90
C ASN A 649 -2.01 -37.45 0.04
N ALA A 650 -2.56 -36.27 -0.27
CA ALA A 650 -1.86 -35.27 -1.04
C ALA A 650 -0.75 -34.60 -0.20
N ASP A 651 0.33 -34.23 -0.88
CA ASP A 651 1.46 -33.51 -0.29
C ASP A 651 1.02 -32.15 0.30
N ASP A 652 1.49 -31.85 1.52
CA ASP A 652 1.11 -30.65 2.26
C ASP A 652 1.44 -29.34 1.50
N LEU A 653 2.50 -29.29 0.70
CA LEU A 653 2.84 -28.09 -0.10
C LEU A 653 1.90 -27.92 -1.28
N LYS A 654 1.52 -29.03 -1.93
CA LYS A 654 0.49 -29.00 -2.98
C LYS A 654 -0.83 -28.50 -2.43
N ARG A 655 -1.24 -28.99 -1.25
CA ARG A 655 -2.47 -28.56 -0.57
C ARG A 655 -2.40 -27.10 -0.12
N GLU A 656 -1.26 -26.67 0.41
CA GLU A 656 -1.01 -25.26 0.75
C GLU A 656 -1.20 -24.36 -0.47
N SER A 657 -0.64 -24.72 -1.63
CA SER A 657 -0.77 -23.93 -2.85
C SER A 657 -2.24 -23.68 -3.19
N GLU A 658 -3.08 -24.73 -3.13
CA GLU A 658 -4.52 -24.62 -3.37
C GLU A 658 -5.23 -23.79 -2.30
N MET A 659 -4.96 -24.03 -1.00
CA MET A 659 -5.57 -23.26 0.10
C MET A 659 -5.23 -21.77 0.04
N ARG A 660 -4.02 -21.41 -0.38
CA ARG A 660 -3.59 -20.01 -0.51
C ARG A 660 -4.34 -19.25 -1.60
N THR A 661 -4.92 -19.94 -2.60
CA THR A 661 -5.76 -19.29 -3.61
C THR A 661 -7.01 -18.66 -3.01
N LEU A 662 -7.51 -19.20 -1.88
CA LEU A 662 -8.70 -18.72 -1.17
C LEU A 662 -8.51 -17.32 -0.59
N ARG A 663 -7.26 -16.86 -0.41
CA ARG A 663 -6.95 -15.51 0.10
C ARG A 663 -7.46 -14.39 -0.81
N ASN A 664 -7.42 -14.63 -2.11
CA ASN A 664 -7.95 -13.71 -3.13
C ASN A 664 -9.32 -14.15 -3.67
N ASN A 665 -9.69 -15.42 -3.44
CA ASN A 665 -10.89 -16.03 -3.97
C ASN A 665 -11.67 -16.76 -2.87
N PRO A 666 -12.28 -16.03 -1.91
CA PRO A 666 -13.02 -16.64 -0.81
C PRO A 666 -14.25 -17.39 -1.33
N LEU A 667 -14.24 -18.72 -1.24
CA LEU A 667 -15.37 -19.57 -1.65
C LEU A 667 -16.46 -19.60 -0.57
N HIS A 668 -17.28 -18.56 -0.50
CA HIS A 668 -18.31 -18.36 0.53
C HIS A 668 -19.27 -19.55 0.67
N TRP A 669 -19.73 -20.10 -0.44
CA TRP A 669 -20.66 -21.24 -0.48
C TRP A 669 -20.01 -22.59 -0.14
N LYS A 670 -18.69 -22.64 0.10
CA LYS A 670 -17.92 -23.82 0.52
C LYS A 670 -17.44 -23.75 1.97
N VAL A 671 -17.84 -22.74 2.75
CA VAL A 671 -17.33 -22.52 4.12
C VAL A 671 -17.47 -23.75 5.02
N ASP A 672 -18.56 -24.51 4.93
CA ASP A 672 -18.72 -25.75 5.71
C ASP A 672 -17.62 -26.77 5.42
N GLU A 673 -17.34 -27.01 4.13
CA GLU A 673 -16.31 -27.95 3.70
C GLU A 673 -14.91 -27.47 4.09
N LEU A 674 -14.66 -26.15 4.08
CA LEU A 674 -13.38 -25.58 4.51
C LEU A 674 -13.20 -25.69 6.02
N LEU A 675 -14.27 -25.52 6.80
CA LEU A 675 -14.25 -25.69 8.26
C LEU A 675 -14.06 -27.16 8.66
N GLU A 676 -14.63 -28.10 7.90
CA GLU A 676 -14.34 -29.54 8.07
C GLU A 676 -12.84 -29.81 7.92
N VAL A 677 -12.18 -29.20 6.92
CA VAL A 677 -10.73 -29.33 6.74
C VAL A 677 -9.98 -28.70 7.92
N ALA A 678 -10.29 -27.47 8.31
CA ALA A 678 -9.63 -26.80 9.43
C ALA A 678 -9.77 -27.55 10.78
N GLY A 679 -10.94 -28.17 11.01
CA GLY A 679 -11.28 -28.87 12.24
C GLY A 679 -10.85 -30.34 12.31
N ASN A 680 -10.51 -30.98 11.20
CA ASN A 680 -10.21 -32.42 11.16
C ASN A 680 -8.84 -32.75 11.78
N ALA A 681 -8.86 -33.36 12.97
CA ALA A 681 -7.66 -33.75 13.70
C ALA A 681 -6.84 -34.89 13.06
N SER A 682 -7.40 -35.59 12.06
CA SER A 682 -6.67 -36.62 11.31
C SER A 682 -5.67 -36.02 10.30
N GLN A 683 -5.72 -34.70 10.11
CA GLN A 683 -4.85 -33.97 9.18
C GLN A 683 -3.58 -33.49 9.87
N SER A 684 -2.55 -33.16 9.08
CA SER A 684 -1.37 -32.50 9.62
C SER A 684 -1.75 -31.16 10.26
N GLU A 685 -1.06 -30.83 11.37
CA GLU A 685 -1.22 -29.53 12.02
C GLU A 685 -0.91 -28.38 11.04
N TYR A 686 0.05 -28.60 10.14
CA TYR A 686 0.42 -27.65 9.09
C TYR A 686 -0.76 -27.34 8.16
N THR A 687 -1.40 -28.37 7.60
CA THR A 687 -2.57 -28.20 6.72
C THR A 687 -3.69 -27.45 7.43
N ARG A 688 -4.00 -27.82 8.67
CA ARG A 688 -5.04 -27.13 9.47
C ARG A 688 -4.69 -25.65 9.66
N LEU A 689 -3.43 -25.36 9.96
CA LEU A 689 -2.95 -23.99 10.18
C LEU A 689 -3.07 -23.15 8.91
N VAL A 690 -2.67 -23.67 7.76
CA VAL A 690 -2.80 -22.97 6.48
C VAL A 690 -4.27 -22.69 6.14
N MET A 691 -5.16 -23.65 6.39
CA MET A 691 -6.60 -23.43 6.16
C MET A 691 -7.17 -22.35 7.10
N ILE A 692 -6.81 -22.37 8.38
CA ILE A 692 -7.27 -21.36 9.35
C ILE A 692 -6.75 -19.97 8.99
N GLU A 693 -5.51 -19.86 8.52
CA GLU A 693 -4.98 -18.60 8.02
C GLU A 693 -5.74 -18.10 6.79
N ALA A 694 -6.01 -19.00 5.83
CA ALA A 694 -6.76 -18.67 4.61
C ALA A 694 -8.20 -18.23 4.91
N LEU A 695 -8.87 -18.87 5.87
CA LEU A 695 -10.20 -18.46 6.36
C LEU A 695 -10.20 -17.04 6.96
N GLY A 696 -9.06 -16.55 7.45
CA GLY A 696 -8.91 -15.16 7.93
C GLY A 696 -9.05 -14.08 6.86
N TRP A 697 -9.15 -14.47 5.58
CA TRP A 697 -9.38 -13.56 4.44
C TRP A 697 -10.86 -13.40 4.06
N PHE A 698 -11.77 -14.01 4.82
CA PHE A 698 -13.22 -13.92 4.63
C PHE A 698 -13.81 -12.76 5.46
N ASP A 699 -13.06 -11.68 5.67
CA ASP A 699 -13.37 -10.54 6.56
C ASP A 699 -14.63 -9.74 6.17
N TYR A 700 -14.96 -9.74 4.87
CA TYR A 700 -16.20 -9.20 4.33
C TYR A 700 -17.29 -10.25 4.08
N SER A 701 -17.02 -11.54 4.27
CA SER A 701 -17.99 -12.58 3.93
C SER A 701 -19.24 -12.51 4.80
N VAL A 702 -20.41 -12.78 4.20
CA VAL A 702 -21.65 -13.02 4.96
C VAL A 702 -21.53 -14.22 5.92
N GLU A 703 -20.60 -15.15 5.67
CA GLU A 703 -20.31 -16.31 6.52
C GLU A 703 -19.27 -16.03 7.61
N ARG A 704 -18.71 -14.80 7.71
CA ARG A 704 -17.59 -14.50 8.61
C ARG A 704 -17.86 -14.83 10.08
N GLU A 705 -19.08 -14.58 10.55
CA GLU A 705 -19.47 -14.87 11.94
C GLU A 705 -19.55 -16.38 12.19
N LYS A 706 -20.01 -17.16 11.21
CA LYS A 706 -20.00 -18.62 11.30
C LYS A 706 -18.56 -19.15 11.43
N ILE A 707 -17.64 -18.63 10.62
CA ILE A 707 -16.21 -18.98 10.68
C ILE A 707 -15.64 -18.60 12.05
N ALA A 708 -15.81 -17.35 12.47
CA ALA A 708 -15.27 -16.83 13.73
C ALA A 708 -15.81 -17.60 14.95
N ASN A 709 -17.12 -17.88 14.99
CA ASN A 709 -17.74 -18.61 16.09
C ASN A 709 -17.28 -20.08 16.15
N THR A 710 -17.09 -20.72 15.00
CA THR A 710 -16.57 -22.10 14.94
C THR A 710 -15.14 -22.17 15.47
N ILE A 711 -14.26 -21.25 15.03
CA ILE A 711 -12.87 -21.18 15.50
C ILE A 711 -12.79 -20.86 16.99
N ASN A 712 -13.62 -19.94 17.50
CA ASN A 712 -13.72 -19.68 18.93
C ASN A 712 -14.16 -20.91 19.73
N GLY A 713 -15.07 -21.71 19.17
CA GLY A 713 -15.45 -23.01 19.75
C GLY A 713 -14.24 -23.95 19.90
N TRP A 714 -13.39 -24.03 18.87
CA TRP A 714 -12.15 -24.82 18.94
C TRP A 714 -11.14 -24.27 19.94
N LEU A 715 -10.95 -22.94 19.98
CA LEU A 715 -10.09 -22.28 20.97
C LEU A 715 -10.50 -22.57 22.42
N ALA A 716 -11.81 -22.75 22.67
CA ALA A 716 -12.34 -23.01 24.00
C ALA A 716 -12.30 -24.49 24.42
N THR A 717 -12.27 -25.42 23.46
CA THR A 717 -12.53 -26.86 23.72
C THR A 717 -11.39 -27.80 23.36
N GLN A 718 -10.48 -27.39 22.47
CA GLN A 718 -9.39 -28.25 21.99
C GLN A 718 -8.08 -27.96 22.73
N GLU A 719 -7.29 -29.00 22.94
CA GLU A 719 -5.87 -28.85 23.26
C GLU A 719 -5.11 -28.47 21.98
N LEU A 720 -4.62 -27.23 21.92
CA LEU A 720 -3.98 -26.66 20.74
C LEU A 720 -2.50 -26.37 21.01
N SER A 721 -1.67 -26.57 19.99
CA SER A 721 -0.30 -26.08 20.04
C SER A 721 -0.27 -24.55 20.19
N PRO A 722 0.81 -23.96 20.74
CA PRO A 722 0.95 -22.51 20.78
C PRO A 722 0.82 -21.88 19.39
N ARG A 723 1.38 -22.51 18.35
CA ARG A 723 1.31 -22.01 16.98
C ARG A 723 -0.12 -21.95 16.45
N MET A 724 -0.89 -23.02 16.65
CA MET A 724 -2.29 -23.11 16.23
C MET A 724 -3.17 -22.09 16.96
N LYS A 725 -2.99 -21.98 18.28
CA LYS A 725 -3.73 -21.01 19.11
C LYS A 725 -3.52 -19.58 18.62
N ARG A 726 -2.27 -19.20 18.30
CA ARG A 726 -1.94 -17.87 17.79
C ARG A 726 -2.64 -17.58 16.46
N GLU A 727 -2.55 -18.50 15.50
CA GLU A 727 -3.18 -18.31 14.19
C GLU A 727 -4.71 -18.20 14.30
N MET A 728 -5.35 -19.05 15.12
CA MET A 728 -6.79 -18.98 15.35
C MET A 728 -7.22 -17.63 15.95
N ILE A 729 -6.49 -17.09 16.94
CA ILE A 729 -6.78 -15.76 17.51
C ILE A 729 -6.65 -14.67 16.45
N LYS A 730 -5.58 -14.69 15.64
CA LYS A 730 -5.40 -13.74 14.53
C LYS A 730 -6.53 -13.84 13.51
N THR A 731 -6.97 -15.05 13.17
CA THR A 731 -8.09 -15.27 12.24
C THR A 731 -9.38 -14.68 12.77
N VAL A 732 -9.73 -14.93 14.03
CA VAL A 732 -10.95 -14.37 14.64
C VAL A 732 -10.91 -12.84 14.65
N LYS A 733 -9.79 -12.24 15.05
CA LYS A 733 -9.63 -10.78 15.06
C LYS A 733 -9.79 -10.17 13.67
N ARG A 734 -9.18 -10.77 12.63
CA ARG A 734 -9.35 -10.34 11.23
C ARG A 734 -10.81 -10.35 10.80
N LEU A 735 -11.53 -11.44 11.07
CA LEU A 735 -12.95 -11.58 10.69
C LEU A 735 -13.86 -10.56 11.37
N ARG A 736 -13.51 -10.13 12.59
CA ARG A 736 -14.28 -9.18 13.40
C ARG A 736 -13.79 -7.74 13.34
N TRP A 737 -12.77 -7.47 12.53
CA TRP A 737 -12.18 -6.13 12.40
C TRP A 737 -11.59 -5.59 13.73
N GLU A 738 -10.99 -6.48 14.53
CA GLU A 738 -10.39 -6.22 15.86
C GLU A 738 -8.87 -5.98 15.86
#